data_AF-A0A517W3V1-F1
#
_entry.id   AF-A0A517W3V1-F1
#
_cell.length_a   1.000
_cell.length_b   1.000
_cell.length_c   1.000
_cell.angle_alpha   90.00
_cell.angle_beta   90.00
_cell.angle_gamma   90.00
#
_symmetry.space_group_name_H-M   'P 1'
#
loop_
_entity.id
_entity.type
_entity.pdbx_description
1 polymer ?
#
loop_
_entity_poly.entity_id
_entity_poly.type
_entity_poly.pdbx_seq_one_letter_code
_entity_poly.pdbx_strand_id
1 'polypeptide(L)'
;MRKFVLIDQSIKNAGGHHLEYALRVLKAAKAQGMETILAVNKKCDPIQSQFIDQVEYIFTNTFWENMVKSRGRRLIGGSKFLGLMRSIKNDLLYKILYSQTGMIYNELRSQSTLKMIKNYVGKEDVGSLSAFRIVLTKLLLTIIQGVKSILQRINRLFYKLGPFGRILRRLCLFVIILLLSPLILLYLIPQYLVLKKAGPQYNILFAKEVCNLLSRSQIKSNDVTFVPTLGETELQGLLELSQNLKIEQPAWHLLFRRNLFNGRNPSYSKQFEETQEARIVFNRFVHEKEKGQFYFYTDTDHLTKQYNSLGAMKFTTLPIPHDSTLQKSKTQVGNGPLVISYIGDARTEKGFQALPKLISDLEAKGIDAGQVHYRFQSNFNVPEGEPAPRVAKAVLSNYSENYIELLEGPFNSEEYASLINDSDIVLIPYDSNNYYARSSGVLAEALVAGIPVVVPAGTWMSSAFTQEVQNYLKKQFKESLINLNSSLNFPSIDVCVPKQISNLILELEWNYPSEGMQCHLQVQRQVRPSDEDQQCFWIDSNSDTLVLEPIADKVYCCIRSNEPGCYKISLNLNDSTRSFNDIDQLKAQIKNVTVKGIETEIPSGVIGATYYNINRVSDSVRELINHYPHYLEGALTYKQKWYAEHSAENLVHQLVSQSQNGDGL
;
A
#
# COMPACT_ATOMS: atom_id res chain seq x y z
N MET A 1 -9.36 -21.93 -33.35
CA MET A 1 -9.63 -21.56 -31.96
C MET A 1 -8.91 -20.24 -31.69
N ARG A 2 -9.53 -19.31 -30.96
CA ARG A 2 -8.92 -18.02 -30.58
C ARG A 2 -8.01 -18.27 -29.38
N LYS A 3 -6.81 -17.66 -29.35
CA LYS A 3 -5.86 -17.82 -28.25
C LYS A 3 -5.99 -16.69 -27.23
N PHE A 4 -5.82 -17.05 -25.95
CA PHE A 4 -5.65 -16.12 -24.84
C PHE A 4 -4.24 -16.29 -24.28
N VAL A 5 -3.41 -15.27 -24.45
CA VAL A 5 -2.01 -15.27 -24.07
C VAL A 5 -1.83 -14.40 -22.84
N LEU A 6 -1.38 -14.98 -21.72
CA LEU A 6 -1.05 -14.24 -20.51
C LEU A 6 0.48 -14.18 -20.35
N ILE A 7 1.01 -12.96 -20.25
CA ILE A 7 2.45 -12.70 -20.10
C ILE A 7 2.73 -12.20 -18.69
N ASP A 8 3.39 -12.99 -17.85
CA ASP A 8 3.93 -12.52 -16.57
C ASP A 8 5.36 -13.04 -16.34
N GLN A 9 6.32 -12.18 -16.66
CA GLN A 9 7.75 -12.41 -16.50
C GLN A 9 8.21 -12.53 -15.04
N SER A 10 7.33 -12.25 -14.07
CA SER A 10 7.62 -12.35 -12.63
C SER A 10 7.38 -13.76 -12.08
N ILE A 11 6.67 -14.62 -12.81
CA ILE A 11 6.44 -16.01 -12.42
C ILE A 11 7.75 -16.81 -12.57
N LYS A 12 8.27 -17.30 -11.44
CA LYS A 12 9.54 -18.04 -11.31
C LYS A 12 9.42 -19.36 -10.55
N ASN A 13 8.33 -19.58 -9.84
CA ASN A 13 8.13 -20.76 -9.02
C ASN A 13 6.80 -21.38 -9.43
N ALA A 14 6.64 -22.68 -9.23
CA ALA A 14 5.37 -23.40 -9.47
C ALA A 14 4.26 -23.06 -8.44
N GLY A 15 4.37 -21.93 -7.73
CA GLY A 15 3.41 -21.44 -6.75
C GLY A 15 3.58 -19.96 -6.43
N GLY A 16 2.60 -19.39 -5.70
CA GLY A 16 2.62 -18.01 -5.22
C GLY A 16 1.72 -17.05 -6.01
N HIS A 17 1.54 -15.84 -5.46
CA HIS A 17 0.49 -14.89 -5.87
C HIS A 17 0.45 -14.53 -7.37
N HIS A 18 1.60 -14.48 -8.07
CA HIS A 18 1.63 -14.22 -9.51
C HIS A 18 1.05 -15.37 -10.33
N LEU A 19 1.38 -16.61 -9.96
CA LEU A 19 0.85 -17.80 -10.65
C LEU A 19 -0.64 -17.96 -10.37
N GLU A 20 -1.08 -17.76 -9.12
CA GLU A 20 -2.51 -17.81 -8.76
C GLU A 20 -3.36 -16.83 -9.57
N TYR A 21 -2.88 -15.60 -9.71
CA TYR A 21 -3.52 -14.61 -10.56
C TYR A 21 -3.65 -15.10 -12.00
N ALA A 22 -2.57 -15.65 -12.57
CA ALA A 22 -2.56 -16.16 -13.93
C ALA A 22 -3.51 -17.35 -14.10
N LEU A 23 -3.53 -18.30 -13.16
CA LEU A 23 -4.39 -19.47 -13.19
C LEU A 23 -5.88 -19.08 -13.15
N ARG A 24 -6.27 -18.13 -12.29
CA ARG A 24 -7.65 -17.62 -12.24
C ARG A 24 -8.10 -17.05 -13.58
N VAL A 25 -7.26 -16.21 -14.21
CA VAL A 25 -7.57 -15.59 -15.52
C VAL A 25 -7.60 -16.64 -16.63
N LEU A 26 -6.64 -17.55 -16.69
CA LEU A 26 -6.58 -18.58 -17.75
C LEU A 26 -7.72 -19.59 -17.61
N LYS A 27 -8.12 -19.95 -16.39
CA LYS A 27 -9.31 -20.78 -16.14
C LYS A 27 -10.57 -20.13 -16.74
N ALA A 28 -10.77 -18.83 -16.50
CA ALA A 28 -11.89 -18.09 -17.06
C ALA A 28 -11.82 -17.99 -18.60
N ALA A 29 -10.63 -17.79 -19.18
CA ALA A 29 -10.45 -17.78 -20.64
C ALA A 29 -10.73 -19.14 -21.28
N LYS A 30 -10.28 -20.24 -20.65
CA LYS A 30 -10.54 -21.60 -21.12
C LYS A 30 -12.03 -21.94 -21.07
N ALA A 31 -12.74 -21.48 -20.03
CA ALA A 31 -14.20 -21.62 -19.93
C ALA A 31 -14.96 -20.91 -21.07
N GLN A 32 -14.37 -19.88 -21.70
CA GLN A 32 -14.90 -19.23 -22.90
C GLN A 32 -14.47 -19.92 -24.21
N GLY A 33 -13.88 -21.12 -24.15
CA GLY A 33 -13.49 -21.91 -25.32
C GLY A 33 -12.23 -21.39 -26.03
N MET A 34 -11.38 -20.63 -25.33
CA MET A 34 -10.10 -20.15 -25.85
C MET A 34 -8.97 -21.11 -25.55
N GLU A 35 -7.97 -21.14 -26.44
CA GLU A 35 -6.70 -21.86 -26.21
C GLU A 35 -5.81 -21.00 -25.32
N THR A 36 -5.34 -21.54 -24.20
CA THR A 36 -4.65 -20.76 -23.16
C THR A 36 -3.15 -20.94 -23.19
N ILE A 37 -2.43 -19.81 -23.28
CA ILE A 37 -0.97 -19.77 -23.32
C ILE A 37 -0.46 -18.93 -22.16
N LEU A 38 0.45 -19.50 -21.36
CA LEU A 38 1.11 -18.81 -20.26
C LEU A 38 2.60 -18.59 -20.58
N ALA A 39 3.04 -17.34 -20.67
CA ALA A 39 4.43 -17.01 -20.91
C ALA A 39 5.11 -16.48 -19.63
N VAL A 40 6.18 -17.16 -19.20
CA VAL A 40 6.83 -16.98 -17.88
C VAL A 40 8.34 -16.81 -17.98
N ASN A 41 8.99 -16.63 -16.83
CA ASN A 41 10.44 -16.57 -16.74
C ASN A 41 11.11 -17.89 -17.16
N LYS A 42 12.26 -17.83 -17.83
CA LYS A 42 13.06 -19.01 -18.24
C LYS A 42 13.50 -19.88 -17.06
N LYS A 43 13.60 -19.29 -15.87
CA LYS A 43 13.98 -19.99 -14.64
C LYS A 43 12.77 -20.51 -13.86
N CYS A 44 11.57 -20.45 -14.43
CA CYS A 44 10.38 -20.96 -13.77
C CYS A 44 10.44 -22.47 -13.65
N ASP A 45 10.09 -22.99 -12.48
CA ASP A 45 9.82 -24.42 -12.30
C ASP A 45 8.73 -24.89 -13.28
N PRO A 46 8.73 -26.18 -13.68
CA PRO A 46 7.69 -26.72 -14.54
C PRO A 46 6.29 -26.50 -13.95
N ILE A 47 5.44 -25.80 -14.71
CA ILE A 47 4.04 -25.58 -14.34
C ILE A 47 3.17 -26.64 -15.03
N GLN A 48 2.34 -27.32 -14.24
CA GLN A 48 1.30 -28.21 -14.77
C GLN A 48 -0.07 -27.74 -14.26
N SER A 49 -0.98 -27.46 -15.19
CA SER A 49 -2.36 -27.11 -14.86
C SER A 49 -3.27 -27.45 -16.03
N GLN A 50 -4.43 -28.02 -15.74
CA GLN A 50 -5.47 -28.27 -16.76
C GLN A 50 -5.98 -26.99 -17.43
N PHE A 51 -5.74 -25.82 -16.83
CA PHE A 51 -6.18 -24.52 -17.34
C PHE A 51 -5.21 -23.90 -18.34
N ILE A 52 -4.07 -24.54 -18.60
CA ILE A 52 -3.02 -24.05 -19.50
C ILE A 52 -2.79 -25.07 -20.60
N ASP A 53 -3.01 -24.69 -21.86
CA ASP A 53 -2.74 -25.56 -23.02
C ASP A 53 -1.25 -25.53 -23.42
N GLN A 54 -0.58 -24.39 -23.25
CA GLN A 54 0.83 -24.21 -23.58
C GLN A 54 1.54 -23.29 -22.57
N VAL A 55 2.72 -23.69 -22.11
CA VAL A 55 3.60 -22.85 -21.27
C VAL A 55 4.86 -22.47 -22.05
N GLU A 56 5.18 -21.18 -22.10
CA GLU A 56 6.34 -20.63 -22.78
C GLU A 56 7.34 -20.02 -21.80
N TYR A 57 8.49 -20.68 -21.62
CA TYR A 57 9.57 -20.25 -20.73
C TYR A 57 10.52 -19.31 -21.50
N ILE A 58 10.14 -18.03 -21.63
CA ILE A 58 10.77 -17.11 -22.60
C ILE A 58 11.48 -15.92 -21.96
N PHE A 59 11.08 -15.45 -20.77
CA PHE A 59 11.61 -14.18 -20.25
C PHE A 59 12.87 -14.34 -19.41
N THR A 60 13.91 -13.54 -19.68
CA THR A 60 15.19 -13.65 -18.93
C THR A 60 15.13 -12.95 -17.57
N ASN A 61 14.48 -11.78 -17.48
CA ASN A 61 14.40 -11.00 -16.25
C ASN A 61 12.96 -10.88 -15.75
N THR A 62 12.84 -10.74 -14.44
CA THR A 62 11.56 -10.36 -13.82
C THR A 62 11.34 -8.86 -13.86
N PHE A 63 10.08 -8.45 -13.80
CA PHE A 63 9.69 -7.05 -13.61
C PHE A 63 10.42 -6.39 -12.42
N TRP A 64 10.53 -7.10 -11.30
CA TRP A 64 11.15 -6.59 -10.07
C TRP A 64 12.64 -6.31 -10.21
N GLU A 65 13.37 -7.23 -10.87
CA GLU A 65 14.80 -7.04 -11.17
C GLU A 65 15.04 -5.79 -12.03
N ASN A 66 14.12 -5.47 -12.93
CA ASN A 66 14.23 -4.30 -13.81
C ASN A 66 13.89 -3.00 -13.09
N MET A 67 12.84 -3.03 -12.27
CA MET A 67 12.39 -1.85 -11.54
C MET A 67 13.43 -1.33 -10.56
N VAL A 68 14.16 -2.22 -9.88
CA VAL A 68 15.27 -1.81 -9.01
C VAL A 68 16.36 -1.10 -9.82
N LYS A 69 16.67 -1.61 -11.02
CA LYS A 69 17.64 -1.00 -11.95
C LYS A 69 17.15 0.33 -12.54
N SER A 70 15.84 0.53 -12.73
CA SER A 70 15.27 1.78 -13.27
C SER A 70 15.17 2.89 -12.22
N ARG A 71 14.78 2.57 -10.98
CA ARG A 71 14.82 3.52 -9.85
C ARG A 71 16.24 4.03 -9.58
N GLY A 72 17.24 3.15 -9.63
CA GLY A 72 18.64 3.54 -9.53
C GLY A 72 19.07 4.55 -10.62
N ARG A 73 18.49 4.47 -11.83
CA ARG A 73 18.76 5.40 -12.94
C ARG A 73 18.10 6.77 -12.76
N ARG A 74 16.83 6.86 -12.32
CA ARG A 74 16.16 8.18 -12.12
C ARG A 74 16.87 9.07 -11.10
N LEU A 75 17.49 8.48 -10.09
CA LEU A 75 18.28 9.21 -9.10
C LEU A 75 19.57 9.83 -9.69
N ILE A 76 19.97 9.42 -10.90
CA ILE A 76 21.18 9.87 -11.61
C ILE A 76 20.86 11.00 -12.62
N GLY A 77 19.58 11.32 -12.85
CA GLY A 77 19.16 12.47 -13.66
C GLY A 77 19.66 13.81 -13.10
N GLY A 78 20.16 14.69 -13.99
CA GLY A 78 21.08 15.81 -13.73
C GLY A 78 20.66 16.93 -12.75
N SER A 79 19.54 16.82 -12.05
CA SER A 79 19.13 17.76 -10.99
C SER A 79 19.01 17.14 -9.59
N LYS A 80 19.24 15.82 -9.43
CA LYS A 80 18.94 15.09 -8.18
C LYS A 80 20.15 14.45 -7.47
N PHE A 81 21.37 14.94 -7.72
CA PHE A 81 22.60 14.49 -7.04
C PHE A 81 22.51 14.59 -5.49
N LEU A 82 21.86 15.63 -4.96
CA LEU A 82 21.64 15.78 -3.51
C LEU A 82 20.67 14.73 -2.92
N GLY A 83 19.68 14.29 -3.71
CA GLY A 83 18.73 13.24 -3.32
C GLY A 83 19.39 11.86 -3.32
N LEU A 84 20.21 11.57 -4.33
CA LEU A 84 21.07 10.38 -4.37
C LEU A 84 22.04 10.36 -3.18
N MET A 85 22.69 11.48 -2.86
CA MET A 85 23.59 11.58 -1.71
C MET A 85 22.85 11.42 -0.37
N ARG A 86 21.61 11.92 -0.23
CA ARG A 86 20.77 11.65 0.96
C ARG A 86 20.36 10.18 1.05
N SER A 87 19.95 9.57 -0.05
CA SER A 87 19.54 8.15 -0.10
C SER A 87 20.71 7.24 0.20
N ILE A 88 21.88 7.49 -0.38
CA ILE A 88 23.12 6.74 -0.12
C ILE A 88 23.57 6.97 1.32
N LYS A 89 23.55 8.22 1.81
CA LYS A 89 23.87 8.50 3.22
C LYS A 89 22.94 7.75 4.16
N ASN A 90 21.64 7.76 3.91
CA ASN A 90 20.65 7.09 4.73
C ASN A 90 20.83 5.57 4.64
N ASP A 91 20.91 4.99 3.45
CA ASP A 91 21.12 3.55 3.26
C ASP A 91 22.43 3.08 3.91
N LEU A 92 23.52 3.86 3.80
CA LEU A 92 24.78 3.58 4.48
C LEU A 92 24.65 3.72 6.00
N LEU A 93 24.05 4.81 6.52
CA LEU A 93 23.81 4.97 7.95
C LEU A 93 22.93 3.86 8.51
N TYR A 94 21.88 3.46 7.77
CA TYR A 94 20.96 2.40 8.15
C TYR A 94 21.69 1.04 8.15
N LYS A 95 22.40 0.69 7.07
CA LYS A 95 23.21 -0.54 7.02
C LYS A 95 24.28 -0.58 8.12
N ILE A 96 24.84 0.57 8.49
CA ILE A 96 25.81 0.67 9.58
C ILE A 96 25.13 0.53 10.94
N LEU A 97 24.07 1.29 11.23
CA LEU A 97 23.34 1.30 12.52
C LEU A 97 22.70 -0.06 12.83
N TYR A 98 22.26 -0.78 11.80
CA TYR A 98 21.57 -2.08 11.92
C TYR A 98 22.45 -3.27 11.52
N SER A 99 23.75 -3.07 11.30
CA SER A 99 24.72 -4.17 11.25
C SER A 99 24.95 -4.75 12.65
N GLN A 100 25.45 -5.99 12.76
CA GLN A 100 25.83 -6.58 14.06
C GLN A 100 26.72 -5.65 14.89
N THR A 101 27.63 -4.90 14.26
CA THR A 101 28.51 -3.94 14.95
C THR A 101 27.82 -2.61 15.30
N GLY A 102 26.88 -2.14 14.49
CA GLY A 102 26.07 -0.95 14.81
C GLY A 102 25.04 -1.19 15.92
N MET A 103 24.49 -2.41 15.96
CA MET A 103 23.62 -2.87 17.05
C MET A 103 24.42 -2.96 18.35
N ILE A 104 25.58 -3.62 18.36
CA ILE A 104 26.51 -3.64 19.52
C ILE A 104 26.85 -2.21 20.00
N TYR A 105 27.07 -1.26 19.08
CA TYR A 105 27.36 0.13 19.42
C TYR A 105 26.18 0.89 20.03
N ASN A 106 24.95 0.67 19.54
CA ASN A 106 23.72 1.22 20.15
C ASN A 106 23.39 0.55 21.49
N GLU A 107 23.73 -0.72 21.65
CA GLU A 107 23.44 -1.56 22.81
C GLU A 107 24.38 -1.30 23.99
N LEU A 108 25.64 -0.91 23.71
CA LEU A 108 26.54 -0.29 24.70
C LEU A 108 25.99 1.04 25.28
N ARG A 109 24.93 1.58 24.68
CA ARG A 109 24.28 2.84 25.09
C ARG A 109 22.92 2.64 25.78
N SER A 110 22.33 1.45 25.74
CA SER A 110 21.03 1.13 26.39
C SER A 110 21.10 -0.23 27.11
N GLN A 111 21.02 -0.22 28.45
CA GLN A 111 21.40 -1.36 29.30
C GLN A 111 20.43 -2.57 29.35
N SER A 112 19.41 -2.72 28.50
CA SER A 112 18.29 -3.64 28.80
C SER A 112 18.03 -4.80 27.80
N THR A 113 19.01 -5.31 27.06
CA THR A 113 18.71 -6.32 26.01
C THR A 113 19.73 -7.47 25.85
N LEU A 114 20.66 -7.67 26.77
CA LEU A 114 21.69 -8.73 26.65
C LEU A 114 21.21 -10.16 26.95
N LYS A 115 19.99 -10.34 27.48
CA LYS A 115 19.47 -11.67 27.86
C LYS A 115 18.68 -12.36 26.74
N MET A 116 18.21 -11.61 25.73
CA MET A 116 17.32 -12.12 24.69
C MET A 116 18.07 -12.63 23.44
N ILE A 117 19.17 -11.97 23.06
CA ILE A 117 19.87 -12.22 21.78
C ILE A 117 20.79 -13.44 21.82
N LYS A 118 21.29 -13.84 23.01
CA LYS A 118 22.17 -15.00 23.15
C LYS A 118 21.53 -16.33 22.76
N ASN A 119 20.20 -16.38 22.65
CA ASN A 119 19.47 -17.61 22.35
C ASN A 119 19.06 -17.76 20.87
N TYR A 120 19.20 -16.71 20.03
CA TYR A 120 18.60 -16.71 18.68
C TYR A 120 19.59 -16.58 17.51
N VAL A 121 20.88 -16.32 17.76
CA VAL A 121 21.89 -16.29 16.68
C VAL A 121 22.54 -17.66 16.56
N GLY A 122 21.98 -18.51 15.70
CA GLY A 122 22.61 -19.74 15.26
C GLY A 122 23.96 -19.46 14.58
N LYS A 123 24.96 -20.30 14.86
CA LYS A 123 26.36 -20.14 14.43
C LYS A 123 26.62 -20.39 12.94
N GLU A 124 25.62 -20.65 12.11
CA GLU A 124 25.84 -21.24 10.78
C GLU A 124 25.67 -20.33 9.56
N ASP A 125 25.12 -19.10 9.66
CA ASP A 125 24.90 -18.24 8.48
C ASP A 125 25.91 -17.09 8.31
N VAL A 126 27.20 -17.43 8.19
CA VAL A 126 28.23 -16.48 7.71
C VAL A 126 28.69 -16.90 6.32
N GLY A 127 27.76 -16.84 5.35
CA GLY A 127 28.02 -17.04 3.93
C GLY A 127 28.59 -15.79 3.23
N SER A 128 29.92 -15.80 2.99
CA SER A 128 30.70 -15.03 2.00
C SER A 128 30.35 -13.56 1.71
N LEU A 129 30.54 -12.68 2.68
CA LEU A 129 30.98 -11.31 2.36
C LEU A 129 32.49 -11.36 2.12
N SER A 130 32.95 -11.03 0.90
CA SER A 130 34.38 -11.04 0.60
C SER A 130 35.13 -10.18 1.63
N ALA A 131 36.23 -10.68 2.19
CA ALA A 131 37.04 -9.97 3.18
C ALA A 131 37.38 -8.54 2.74
N PHE A 132 37.51 -8.34 1.42
CA PHE A 132 37.62 -7.05 0.76
C PHE A 132 36.48 -6.07 1.07
N ARG A 133 35.21 -6.49 1.03
CA ARG A 133 34.05 -5.63 1.36
C ARG A 133 34.04 -5.25 2.84
N ILE A 134 34.45 -6.15 3.73
CA ILE A 134 34.56 -5.88 5.17
C ILE A 134 35.66 -4.85 5.43
N VAL A 135 36.83 -5.01 4.79
CA VAL A 135 37.95 -4.08 4.89
C VAL A 135 37.59 -2.71 4.31
N LEU A 136 36.95 -2.67 3.15
CA LEU A 136 36.51 -1.42 2.51
C LEU A 136 35.47 -0.69 3.37
N THR A 137 34.54 -1.42 3.98
CA THR A 137 33.53 -0.86 4.89
C THR A 137 34.17 -0.32 6.18
N LYS A 138 35.13 -1.06 6.76
CA LYS A 138 35.93 -0.58 7.90
C LYS A 138 36.70 0.69 7.57
N LEU A 139 37.35 0.75 6.40
CA LEU A 139 38.10 1.92 5.94
C LEU A 139 37.18 3.15 5.79
N LEU A 140 36.02 2.98 5.14
CA LEU A 140 35.01 4.04 4.99
C LEU A 140 34.50 4.53 6.34
N LEU A 141 34.26 3.64 7.30
CA LEU A 141 33.82 4.00 8.65
C LEU A 141 34.87 4.81 9.42
N THR A 142 36.14 4.38 9.37
CA THR A 142 37.26 5.10 10.01
C THR A 142 37.43 6.49 9.40
N ILE A 143 37.28 6.61 8.08
CA ILE A 143 37.31 7.89 7.37
C ILE A 143 36.12 8.77 7.82
N ILE A 144 34.89 8.24 7.86
CA ILE A 144 33.70 8.99 8.29
C ILE A 144 33.83 9.45 9.74
N GLN A 145 34.34 8.62 10.65
CA GLN A 145 34.57 8.99 12.05
C GLN A 145 35.66 10.03 12.21
N GLY A 146 36.78 9.89 11.47
CA GLY A 146 37.84 10.89 11.41
C GLY A 146 37.32 12.23 10.92
N VAL A 147 36.54 12.23 9.83
CA VAL A 147 35.89 13.42 9.28
C VAL A 147 34.91 14.02 10.27
N LYS A 148 34.06 13.23 10.96
CA LYS A 148 33.11 13.74 11.96
C LYS A 148 33.83 14.39 13.15
N SER A 149 34.91 13.79 13.63
CA SER A 149 35.78 14.34 14.69
C SER A 149 36.41 15.67 14.25
N ILE A 150 36.96 15.71 13.04
CA ILE A 150 37.54 16.93 12.45
C ILE A 150 36.48 18.01 12.29
N LEU A 151 35.29 17.69 11.77
CA LEU A 151 34.17 18.61 11.60
C LEU A 151 33.64 19.16 12.92
N GLN A 152 33.61 18.35 13.99
CA GLN A 152 33.24 18.80 15.33
C GLN A 152 34.28 19.76 15.91
N ARG A 153 35.58 19.50 15.70
CA ARG A 153 36.68 20.39 16.12
C ARG A 153 36.65 21.70 15.33
N ILE A 154 36.49 21.64 14.01
CA ILE A 154 36.30 22.79 13.11
C ILE A 154 35.09 23.61 13.56
N ASN A 155 33.94 22.99 13.83
CA ASN A 155 32.74 23.70 14.31
C ASN A 155 33.00 24.42 15.63
N ARG A 156 33.68 23.79 16.60
CA ARG A 156 34.01 24.45 17.88
C ARG A 156 34.98 25.62 17.71
N LEU A 157 35.96 25.49 16.81
CA LEU A 157 36.97 26.51 16.54
C LEU A 157 36.33 27.76 15.88
N PHE A 158 35.47 27.54 14.89
CA PHE A 158 34.92 28.63 14.07
C PHE A 158 33.65 29.27 14.64
N TYR A 159 32.96 28.61 15.59
CA TYR A 159 31.81 29.20 16.29
C TYR A 159 32.20 30.45 17.10
N LYS A 160 33.46 30.53 17.57
CA LYS A 160 33.98 31.66 18.36
C LYS A 160 34.43 32.86 17.53
N LEU A 161 34.51 32.74 16.19
CA LEU A 161 35.11 33.75 15.29
C LEU A 161 34.06 34.58 14.51
N GLY A 162 32.79 34.53 14.92
CA GLY A 162 31.73 35.39 14.36
C GLY A 162 31.50 35.21 12.84
N PRO A 163 31.21 36.28 12.08
CA PRO A 163 30.94 36.20 10.64
C PRO A 163 32.13 35.66 9.82
N PHE A 164 33.36 35.97 10.23
CA PHE A 164 34.59 35.51 9.58
C PHE A 164 34.79 34.00 9.72
N GLY A 165 34.45 33.45 10.90
CA GLY A 165 34.45 32.01 11.15
C GLY A 165 33.50 31.22 10.24
N ARG A 166 32.38 31.82 9.81
CA ARG A 166 31.45 31.18 8.87
C ARG A 166 32.05 30.99 7.47
N ILE A 167 32.85 31.95 7.00
CA ILE A 167 33.52 31.88 5.69
C ILE A 167 34.63 30.84 5.73
N LEU A 168 35.48 30.86 6.75
CA LEU A 168 36.57 29.88 6.91
C LEU A 168 36.03 28.45 7.07
N ARG A 169 34.91 28.27 7.79
CA ARG A 169 34.22 26.98 7.89
C ARG A 169 33.75 26.46 6.53
N ARG A 170 33.21 27.34 5.67
CA ARG A 170 32.78 26.95 4.31
C ARG A 170 33.98 26.53 3.45
N LEU A 171 35.10 27.23 3.55
CA LEU A 171 36.36 26.86 2.89
C LEU A 171 36.89 25.52 3.38
N CYS A 172 36.94 25.27 4.69
CA CYS A 172 37.39 23.98 5.23
C CYS A 172 36.47 22.82 4.81
N LEU A 173 35.15 23.03 4.84
CA LEU A 173 34.18 22.04 4.35
C LEU A 173 34.37 21.75 2.86
N PHE A 174 34.63 22.79 2.06
CA PHE A 174 34.92 22.66 0.64
C PHE A 174 36.18 21.82 0.39
N VAL A 175 37.28 22.09 1.11
CA VAL A 175 38.53 21.31 1.01
C VAL A 175 38.32 19.85 1.42
N ILE A 176 37.56 19.58 2.49
CA ILE A 176 37.23 18.21 2.92
C ILE A 176 36.43 17.47 1.84
N ILE A 177 35.44 18.13 1.24
CA ILE A 177 34.66 17.55 0.13
C ILE A 177 35.57 17.27 -1.05
N LEU A 178 36.48 18.18 -1.39
CA LEU A 178 37.41 18.05 -2.50
C LEU A 178 38.37 16.87 -2.29
N LEU A 179 38.89 16.69 -1.06
CA LEU A 179 39.75 15.56 -0.68
C LEU A 179 39.02 14.21 -0.66
N LEU A 180 37.73 14.19 -0.30
CA LEU A 180 36.91 12.97 -0.30
C LEU A 180 36.30 12.65 -1.67
N SER A 181 36.27 13.62 -2.58
CA SER A 181 35.68 13.47 -3.91
C SER A 181 36.25 12.30 -4.73
N PRO A 182 37.57 11.97 -4.70
CA PRO A 182 38.11 10.85 -5.48
C PRO A 182 37.60 9.50 -4.98
N LEU A 183 37.45 9.33 -3.65
CA LEU A 183 36.92 8.11 -3.04
C LEU A 183 35.42 7.95 -3.31
N ILE A 184 34.67 9.06 -3.25
CA ILE A 184 33.25 9.08 -3.61
C ILE A 184 33.08 8.75 -5.10
N LEU A 185 33.90 9.33 -5.98
CA LEU A 185 33.88 9.05 -7.42
C LEU A 185 34.28 7.59 -7.72
N LEU A 186 35.31 7.05 -7.06
CA LEU A 186 35.70 5.63 -7.18
C LEU A 186 34.59 4.65 -6.79
N TYR A 187 33.72 5.04 -5.85
CA TYR A 187 32.55 4.26 -5.47
C TYR A 187 31.36 4.46 -6.42
N LEU A 188 31.10 5.70 -6.86
CA LEU A 188 29.95 6.05 -7.70
C LEU A 188 30.13 5.71 -9.18
N ILE A 189 31.35 5.79 -9.73
CA ILE A 189 31.63 5.54 -11.15
C ILE A 189 31.29 4.09 -11.56
N PRO A 190 31.68 3.03 -10.81
CA PRO A 190 31.26 1.67 -11.13
C PRO A 190 29.75 1.49 -11.09
N GLN A 191 29.06 2.09 -10.10
CA GLN A 191 27.60 2.05 -10.01
C GLN A 191 26.93 2.76 -11.19
N TYR A 192 27.47 3.93 -11.58
CA TYR A 192 27.02 4.70 -12.74
C TYR A 192 27.20 3.92 -14.05
N LEU A 193 28.35 3.27 -14.25
CA LEU A 193 28.64 2.48 -15.45
C LEU A 193 27.75 1.23 -15.57
N VAL A 194 27.47 0.55 -14.46
CA VAL A 194 26.54 -0.60 -14.41
C VAL A 194 25.11 -0.17 -14.72
N LEU A 195 24.65 0.94 -14.14
CA LEU A 195 23.30 1.48 -14.36
C LEU A 195 23.10 2.03 -15.78
N LYS A 196 24.14 2.61 -16.39
CA LYS A 196 24.11 3.14 -17.76
C LYS A 196 24.03 2.03 -18.82
N LYS A 197 24.69 0.88 -18.61
CA LYS A 197 24.66 -0.25 -19.57
C LYS A 197 23.37 -1.08 -19.51
N ALA A 198 22.72 -1.19 -18.34
CA ALA A 198 21.64 -2.15 -18.12
C ALA A 198 20.25 -1.75 -18.69
N GLY A 199 20.05 -0.48 -19.07
CA GLY A 199 18.75 0.04 -19.48
C GLY A 199 18.36 -0.23 -20.93
N PRO A 200 19.13 0.30 -21.92
CA PRO A 200 18.85 0.14 -23.35
C PRO A 200 18.95 -1.31 -23.86
N GLN A 201 19.59 -2.20 -23.09
CA GLN A 201 19.66 -3.61 -23.43
C GLN A 201 18.39 -4.37 -23.02
N TYR A 202 17.64 -3.90 -22.02
CA TYR A 202 16.51 -4.66 -21.48
C TYR A 202 15.22 -4.50 -22.29
N ASN A 203 14.83 -3.27 -22.66
CA ASN A 203 13.71 -3.03 -23.58
C ASN A 203 13.90 -3.78 -24.90
N ILE A 204 15.10 -3.74 -25.49
CA ILE A 204 15.43 -4.48 -26.72
C ILE A 204 15.35 -6.00 -26.48
N LEU A 205 15.86 -6.49 -25.35
CA LEU A 205 15.77 -7.91 -25.00
C LEU A 205 14.32 -8.34 -24.81
N PHE A 206 13.51 -7.57 -24.08
CA PHE A 206 12.10 -7.83 -23.85
C PHE A 206 11.33 -7.84 -25.18
N ALA A 207 11.56 -6.85 -26.06
CA ALA A 207 10.98 -6.81 -27.40
C ALA A 207 11.31 -8.08 -28.21
N LYS A 208 12.58 -8.51 -28.18
CA LYS A 208 13.03 -9.74 -28.86
C LYS A 208 12.37 -10.99 -28.26
N GLU A 209 12.26 -11.07 -26.94
CA GLU A 209 11.63 -12.18 -26.23
C GLU A 209 10.13 -12.28 -26.56
N VAL A 210 9.41 -11.15 -26.58
CA VAL A 210 8.02 -11.09 -27.00
C VAL A 210 7.87 -11.46 -28.49
N CYS A 211 8.77 -10.99 -29.37
CA CYS A 211 8.76 -11.40 -30.79
C CYS A 211 8.90 -12.92 -30.97
N ASN A 212 9.77 -13.55 -30.19
CA ASN A 212 9.94 -15.00 -30.18
C ASN A 212 8.67 -15.72 -29.68
N LEU A 213 8.00 -15.18 -28.65
CA LEU A 213 6.73 -15.70 -28.16
C LEU A 213 5.65 -15.68 -29.26
N LEU A 214 5.46 -14.53 -29.91
CA LEU A 214 4.49 -14.37 -31.01
C LEU A 214 4.73 -15.39 -32.12
N SER A 215 5.99 -15.61 -32.49
CA SER A 215 6.38 -16.52 -33.56
C SER A 215 6.20 -18.00 -33.18
N ARG A 216 6.68 -18.41 -31.99
CA ARG A 216 6.63 -19.81 -31.52
C ARG A 216 5.22 -20.28 -31.25
N SER A 217 4.42 -19.43 -30.63
CA SER A 217 3.04 -19.73 -30.27
C SER A 217 2.06 -19.44 -31.40
N GLN A 218 2.54 -19.02 -32.59
CA GLN A 218 1.71 -18.70 -33.76
C GLN A 218 0.52 -17.79 -33.40
N ILE A 219 0.81 -16.69 -32.72
CA ILE A 219 -0.18 -15.72 -32.24
C ILE A 219 -0.62 -14.85 -33.43
N LYS A 220 -1.93 -14.68 -33.58
CA LYS A 220 -2.60 -13.98 -34.69
C LYS A 220 -3.22 -12.67 -34.22
N SER A 221 -3.65 -11.84 -35.17
CA SER A 221 -4.23 -10.52 -34.92
C SER A 221 -5.54 -10.53 -34.15
N ASN A 222 -6.33 -11.61 -34.29
CA ASN A 222 -7.56 -11.78 -33.52
C ASN A 222 -7.33 -12.34 -32.11
N ASP A 223 -6.11 -12.74 -31.73
CA ASP A 223 -5.84 -13.28 -30.39
C ASP A 223 -5.76 -12.18 -29.32
N VAL A 224 -6.00 -12.56 -28.07
CA VAL A 224 -5.96 -11.65 -26.91
C VAL A 224 -4.65 -11.84 -26.17
N THR A 225 -3.88 -10.78 -25.99
CA THR A 225 -2.63 -10.82 -25.20
C THR A 225 -2.76 -9.91 -23.98
N PHE A 226 -2.78 -10.51 -22.79
CA PHE A 226 -2.91 -9.80 -21.52
C PHE A 226 -1.59 -9.79 -20.74
N VAL A 227 -1.15 -8.60 -20.33
CA VAL A 227 0.07 -8.38 -19.56
C VAL A 227 -0.31 -7.79 -18.20
N PRO A 228 -0.55 -8.62 -17.16
CA PRO A 228 -1.02 -8.16 -15.86
C PRO A 228 0.03 -7.40 -15.03
N THR A 229 1.31 -7.52 -15.40
CA THR A 229 2.45 -6.95 -14.69
C THR A 229 3.44 -6.32 -15.67
N LEU A 230 3.36 -5.00 -15.86
CA LEU A 230 4.33 -4.25 -16.68
C LEU A 230 4.74 -2.90 -16.07
N GLY A 231 5.87 -2.38 -16.52
CA GLY A 231 6.34 -1.03 -16.23
C GLY A 231 6.75 -0.27 -17.49
N GLU A 232 7.33 0.91 -17.30
CA GLU A 232 7.75 1.78 -18.40
C GLU A 232 8.76 1.13 -19.34
N THR A 233 9.64 0.25 -18.84
CA THR A 233 10.68 -0.36 -19.67
C THR A 233 10.12 -1.47 -20.56
N GLU A 234 9.23 -2.31 -20.02
CA GLU A 234 8.49 -3.30 -20.81
C GLU A 234 7.60 -2.61 -21.84
N LEU A 235 6.95 -1.50 -21.47
CA LEU A 235 6.16 -0.68 -22.38
C LEU A 235 7.00 -0.11 -23.54
N GLN A 236 8.21 0.39 -23.27
CA GLN A 236 9.14 0.81 -24.32
C GLN A 236 9.56 -0.36 -25.23
N GLY A 237 9.75 -1.56 -24.68
CA GLY A 237 10.02 -2.76 -25.48
C GLY A 237 8.86 -3.13 -26.41
N LEU A 238 7.61 -3.05 -25.93
CA LEU A 238 6.44 -3.26 -26.79
C LEU A 238 6.34 -2.21 -27.90
N LEU A 239 6.69 -0.95 -27.60
CA LEU A 239 6.73 0.11 -28.60
C LEU A 239 7.78 -0.17 -29.68
N GLU A 240 9.00 -0.52 -29.28
CA GLU A 240 10.08 -0.91 -30.22
C GLU A 240 9.69 -2.11 -31.07
N LEU A 241 9.02 -3.08 -30.47
CA LEU A 241 8.51 -4.25 -31.17
C LEU A 241 7.46 -3.82 -32.22
N SER A 242 6.48 -3.01 -31.83
CA SER A 242 5.40 -2.55 -32.72
C SER A 242 5.90 -1.76 -33.93
N GLN A 243 7.01 -1.04 -33.78
CA GLN A 243 7.63 -0.26 -34.85
C GLN A 243 8.35 -1.14 -35.88
N ASN A 244 8.81 -2.32 -35.47
CA ASN A 244 9.66 -3.20 -36.29
C ASN A 244 8.95 -4.48 -36.75
N LEU A 245 7.75 -4.77 -36.22
CA LEU A 245 6.95 -5.92 -36.63
C LEU A 245 6.42 -5.71 -38.06
N LYS A 246 6.64 -6.73 -38.91
CA LYS A 246 6.08 -6.82 -40.26
C LYS A 246 4.78 -7.63 -40.31
N ILE A 247 4.29 -8.08 -39.17
CA ILE A 247 3.10 -8.93 -39.02
C ILE A 247 2.01 -8.17 -38.29
N GLU A 248 0.75 -8.52 -38.56
CA GLU A 248 -0.38 -7.99 -37.80
C GLU A 248 -0.26 -8.38 -36.32
N GLN A 249 -0.54 -7.43 -35.43
CA GLN A 249 -0.37 -7.59 -34.00
C GLN A 249 -1.64 -8.09 -33.31
N PRO A 250 -1.53 -8.86 -32.21
CA PRO A 250 -2.68 -9.22 -31.39
C PRO A 250 -3.25 -7.98 -30.68
N ALA A 251 -4.41 -8.15 -30.05
CA ALA A 251 -4.93 -7.15 -29.13
C ALA A 251 -4.12 -7.16 -27.82
N TRP A 252 -3.43 -6.07 -27.53
CA TRP A 252 -2.62 -5.90 -26.32
C TRP A 252 -3.43 -5.28 -25.20
N HIS A 253 -3.55 -5.98 -24.08
CA HIS A 253 -4.21 -5.52 -22.88
C HIS A 253 -3.19 -5.36 -21.76
N LEU A 254 -2.92 -4.11 -21.37
CA LEU A 254 -1.78 -3.75 -20.52
C LEU A 254 -2.27 -3.20 -19.16
N LEU A 255 -1.98 -3.91 -18.07
CA LEU A 255 -2.44 -3.53 -16.73
C LEU A 255 -1.33 -2.86 -15.89
N PHE A 256 -1.60 -1.63 -15.45
CA PHE A 256 -0.69 -0.82 -14.63
C PHE A 256 -1.19 -0.73 -13.19
N ARG A 257 -0.41 -1.26 -12.24
CA ARG A 257 -0.78 -1.37 -10.81
C ARG A 257 0.04 -0.50 -9.87
N ARG A 258 0.76 0.49 -10.42
CA ARG A 258 1.68 1.34 -9.66
C ARG A 258 1.24 2.79 -9.70
N ASN A 259 1.45 3.48 -8.59
CA ASN A 259 1.24 4.91 -8.50
C ASN A 259 2.06 5.64 -9.57
N LEU A 260 1.37 6.49 -10.33
CA LEU A 260 2.00 7.52 -11.14
C LEU A 260 2.39 8.71 -10.26
N PHE A 261 1.49 9.08 -9.35
CA PHE A 261 1.72 10.11 -8.33
C PHE A 261 1.63 9.51 -6.92
N ASN A 262 2.48 10.00 -6.02
CA ASN A 262 2.39 9.66 -4.60
C ASN A 262 1.41 10.61 -3.89
N GLY A 263 0.72 10.10 -2.87
CA GLY A 263 -0.25 10.90 -2.12
C GLY A 263 -1.56 11.13 -2.88
N ARG A 264 -2.17 12.30 -2.66
CA ARG A 264 -3.55 12.62 -3.08
C ARG A 264 -3.62 13.92 -3.89
N ASN A 265 -4.65 14.08 -4.71
CA ASN A 265 -4.96 15.37 -5.34
C ASN A 265 -5.26 16.42 -4.24
N PRO A 266 -4.74 17.66 -4.29
CA PRO A 266 -4.04 18.39 -5.36
C PRO A 266 -2.51 18.31 -5.36
N SER A 267 -1.91 17.47 -4.53
CA SER A 267 -0.44 17.33 -4.46
C SER A 267 0.21 16.82 -5.75
N TYR A 268 -0.59 16.29 -6.70
CA TYR A 268 -0.13 15.77 -7.99
C TYR A 268 0.50 16.84 -8.87
N SER A 269 0.00 18.08 -8.80
CA SER A 269 0.53 19.22 -9.57
C SER A 269 2.04 19.40 -9.40
N LYS A 270 2.55 19.21 -8.18
CA LYS A 270 3.98 19.32 -7.85
C LYS A 270 4.83 18.17 -8.38
N GLN A 271 4.21 17.07 -8.77
CA GLN A 271 4.86 15.84 -9.25
C GLN A 271 4.79 15.71 -10.78
N PHE A 272 4.07 16.61 -11.47
CA PHE A 272 3.80 16.49 -12.91
C PHE A 272 5.09 16.45 -13.75
N GLU A 273 6.11 17.24 -13.40
CA GLU A 273 7.42 17.20 -14.04
C GLU A 273 8.08 15.81 -13.97
N GLU A 274 7.90 15.09 -12.86
CA GLU A 274 8.47 13.75 -12.66
C GLU A 274 7.77 12.67 -13.51
N THR A 275 6.61 12.99 -14.07
CA THR A 275 5.78 12.08 -14.88
C THR A 275 5.85 12.34 -16.39
N GLN A 276 6.62 13.34 -16.83
CA GLN A 276 6.76 13.69 -18.25
C GLN A 276 7.32 12.54 -19.10
N GLU A 277 8.28 11.78 -18.57
CA GLU A 277 8.84 10.62 -19.27
C GLU A 277 7.75 9.58 -19.58
N ALA A 278 6.91 9.26 -18.60
CA ALA A 278 5.78 8.35 -18.79
C ALA A 278 4.80 8.89 -19.84
N ARG A 279 4.46 10.18 -19.77
CA ARG A 279 3.58 10.85 -20.75
C ARG A 279 4.13 10.76 -22.18
N ILE A 280 5.43 10.99 -22.37
CA ILE A 280 6.09 10.88 -23.68
C ILE A 280 5.99 9.46 -24.22
N VAL A 281 6.25 8.45 -23.39
CA VAL A 281 6.14 7.04 -23.82
C VAL A 281 4.71 6.70 -24.23
N PHE A 282 3.71 7.10 -23.42
CA PHE A 282 2.30 6.86 -23.74
C PHE A 282 1.86 7.58 -25.03
N ASN A 283 2.24 8.84 -25.23
CA ASN A 283 1.91 9.58 -26.46
C ASN A 283 2.47 8.93 -27.72
N ARG A 284 3.59 8.20 -27.64
CA ARG A 284 4.13 7.50 -28.82
C ARG A 284 3.23 6.36 -29.29
N PHE A 285 2.45 5.73 -28.40
CA PHE A 285 1.48 4.70 -28.79
C PHE A 285 0.31 5.26 -29.59
N VAL A 286 -0.01 6.56 -29.46
CA VAL A 286 -1.01 7.23 -30.31
C VAL A 286 -0.63 7.13 -31.79
N HIS A 287 0.66 7.08 -32.12
CA HIS A 287 1.11 6.95 -33.52
C HIS A 287 1.21 5.49 -34.00
N GLU A 288 0.97 4.51 -33.13
CA GLU A 288 1.02 3.09 -33.50
C GLU A 288 -0.38 2.46 -33.63
N LYS A 289 -1.47 3.27 -33.57
CA LYS A 289 -2.86 2.78 -33.68
C LYS A 289 -3.10 1.91 -34.91
N GLU A 290 -2.45 2.27 -36.02
CA GLU A 290 -2.61 1.60 -37.32
C GLU A 290 -1.94 0.23 -37.38
N LYS A 291 -1.04 -0.10 -36.44
CA LYS A 291 -0.25 -1.34 -36.47
C LYS A 291 -0.68 -2.39 -35.44
N GLY A 292 -1.49 -2.01 -34.45
CA GLY A 292 -1.95 -2.90 -33.39
C GLY A 292 -2.94 -2.22 -32.45
N GLN A 293 -3.78 -3.02 -31.79
CA GLN A 293 -4.73 -2.52 -30.79
C GLN A 293 -4.09 -2.56 -29.40
N PHE A 294 -4.02 -1.42 -28.74
CA PHE A 294 -3.46 -1.30 -27.38
C PHE A 294 -4.50 -0.72 -26.42
N TYR A 295 -4.83 -1.50 -25.41
CA TYR A 295 -5.77 -1.14 -24.36
C TYR A 295 -5.03 -1.00 -23.03
N PHE A 296 -5.25 0.12 -22.35
CA PHE A 296 -4.55 0.49 -21.14
C PHE A 296 -5.49 0.40 -19.94
N TYR A 297 -5.03 -0.30 -18.89
CA TYR A 297 -5.85 -0.60 -17.74
C TYR A 297 -5.16 -0.30 -16.43
N THR A 298 -5.96 -0.09 -15.39
CA THR A 298 -5.55 -0.15 -13.99
C THR A 298 -6.48 -1.08 -13.22
N ASP A 299 -6.16 -1.40 -11.97
CA ASP A 299 -6.97 -2.26 -11.10
C ASP A 299 -7.79 -1.47 -10.06
N THR A 300 -7.70 -0.14 -10.08
CA THR A 300 -8.50 0.77 -9.27
C THR A 300 -8.90 2.03 -10.03
N ASP A 301 -10.05 2.61 -9.67
CA ASP A 301 -10.51 3.89 -10.23
C ASP A 301 -9.54 5.04 -9.92
N HIS A 302 -8.96 5.07 -8.72
CA HIS A 302 -7.98 6.09 -8.35
C HIS A 302 -6.73 6.04 -9.24
N LEU A 303 -6.23 4.83 -9.58
CA LEU A 303 -5.13 4.70 -10.53
C LEU A 303 -5.58 5.11 -11.94
N THR A 304 -6.76 4.70 -12.39
CA THR A 304 -7.30 5.12 -13.70
C THR A 304 -7.34 6.64 -13.80
N LYS A 305 -7.80 7.33 -12.75
CA LYS A 305 -7.81 8.79 -12.68
C LYS A 305 -6.40 9.38 -12.74
N GLN A 306 -5.43 8.81 -12.01
CA GLN A 306 -4.04 9.27 -12.08
C GLN A 306 -3.49 9.16 -13.51
N TYR A 307 -3.62 7.99 -14.15
CA TYR A 307 -3.10 7.78 -15.50
C TYR A 307 -3.83 8.63 -16.55
N ASN A 308 -5.16 8.78 -16.45
CA ASN A 308 -5.94 9.64 -17.33
C ASN A 308 -5.59 11.13 -17.21
N SER A 309 -5.10 11.58 -16.04
CA SER A 309 -4.66 12.98 -15.86
C SER A 309 -3.45 13.37 -16.70
N LEU A 310 -2.72 12.40 -17.27
CA LEU A 310 -1.65 12.67 -18.24
C LEU A 310 -2.20 13.20 -19.58
N GLY A 311 -3.47 12.94 -19.88
CA GLY A 311 -4.10 13.30 -21.15
C GLY A 311 -3.43 12.66 -22.38
N ALA A 312 -2.76 11.52 -22.18
CA ALA A 312 -2.03 10.82 -23.24
C ALA A 312 -2.85 9.68 -23.85
N MET A 313 -3.42 8.82 -23.00
CA MET A 313 -4.16 7.62 -23.39
C MET A 313 -5.37 7.45 -22.49
N LYS A 314 -6.40 6.75 -22.97
CA LYS A 314 -7.56 6.37 -22.17
C LYS A 314 -7.25 5.10 -21.37
N PHE A 315 -7.26 5.24 -20.06
CA PHE A 315 -7.21 4.13 -19.11
C PHE A 315 -8.62 3.78 -18.63
N THR A 316 -8.84 2.48 -18.41
CA THR A 316 -10.06 1.95 -17.82
C THR A 316 -9.73 1.01 -16.66
N THR A 317 -10.62 0.93 -15.66
CA THR A 317 -10.41 0.04 -14.52
C THR A 317 -10.90 -1.36 -14.86
N LEU A 318 -10.04 -2.36 -14.68
CA LEU A 318 -10.40 -3.77 -14.80
C LEU A 318 -10.81 -4.36 -13.46
N PRO A 319 -11.71 -5.36 -13.47
CA PRO A 319 -11.98 -6.20 -12.32
C PRO A 319 -10.70 -6.84 -11.75
N ILE A 320 -10.68 -7.09 -10.44
CA ILE A 320 -9.64 -7.92 -9.82
C ILE A 320 -10.09 -9.39 -9.95
N PRO A 321 -9.27 -10.29 -10.52
CA PRO A 321 -9.70 -11.66 -10.80
C PRO A 321 -9.63 -12.52 -9.54
N HIS A 322 -10.81 -12.88 -9.06
CA HIS A 322 -11.03 -13.88 -8.04
C HIS A 322 -11.89 -15.02 -8.58
N ASP A 323 -11.87 -16.15 -7.89
CA ASP A 323 -12.74 -17.29 -8.16
C ASP A 323 -13.41 -17.78 -6.87
N SER A 324 -14.27 -18.78 -7.01
CA SER A 324 -15.08 -19.32 -5.93
C SER A 324 -14.29 -20.13 -4.88
N THR A 325 -12.96 -20.26 -5.00
CA THR A 325 -12.15 -20.99 -4.02
C THR A 325 -12.03 -20.23 -2.69
N LEU A 326 -12.24 -18.91 -2.73
CA LEU A 326 -12.23 -18.04 -1.57
C LEU A 326 -13.65 -17.95 -1.00
N GLN A 327 -13.89 -18.70 0.07
CA GLN A 327 -15.16 -18.73 0.77
C GLN A 327 -14.90 -18.97 2.25
N LYS A 328 -15.32 -18.04 3.10
CA LYS A 328 -15.21 -18.18 4.55
C LYS A 328 -15.81 -19.52 5.02
N SER A 329 -15.01 -20.28 5.78
CA SER A 329 -15.36 -21.62 6.29
C SER A 329 -16.51 -21.55 7.31
N LYS A 330 -16.52 -20.51 8.15
CA LYS A 330 -17.50 -20.33 9.24
C LYS A 330 -18.45 -19.18 8.92
N THR A 331 -19.67 -19.45 8.49
CA THR A 331 -20.66 -18.37 8.20
C THR A 331 -21.50 -17.99 9.43
N GLN A 332 -21.30 -18.65 10.56
CA GLN A 332 -22.00 -18.41 11.81
C GLN A 332 -21.01 -18.09 12.92
N VAL A 333 -21.49 -17.32 13.90
CA VAL A 333 -20.71 -16.97 15.10
C VAL A 333 -20.56 -18.22 15.95
N GLY A 334 -19.31 -18.64 16.19
CA GLY A 334 -18.98 -19.76 17.06
C GLY A 334 -18.73 -19.30 18.50
N ASN A 335 -18.63 -20.27 19.42
CA ASN A 335 -18.30 -20.04 20.83
C ASN A 335 -16.78 -19.99 21.11
N GLY A 336 -15.94 -20.16 20.09
CA GLY A 336 -14.48 -20.14 20.21
C GLY A 336 -13.88 -18.75 19.98
N PRO A 337 -12.58 -18.57 20.23
CA PRO A 337 -11.89 -17.31 19.98
C PRO A 337 -11.94 -16.94 18.49
N LEU A 338 -12.08 -15.65 18.20
CA LEU A 338 -12.04 -15.12 16.85
C LEU A 338 -10.62 -15.21 16.28
N VAL A 339 -10.49 -15.73 15.06
CA VAL A 339 -9.22 -15.80 14.34
C VAL A 339 -8.94 -14.46 13.66
N ILE A 340 -7.98 -13.69 14.18
CA ILE A 340 -7.56 -12.40 13.62
C ILE A 340 -6.27 -12.59 12.82
N SER A 341 -6.35 -12.38 11.51
CA SER A 341 -5.26 -12.72 10.59
C SER A 341 -4.58 -11.50 9.99
N TYR A 342 -3.26 -11.57 9.83
CA TYR A 342 -2.46 -10.70 8.97
C TYR A 342 -1.83 -11.55 7.88
N ILE A 343 -2.09 -11.20 6.61
CA ILE A 343 -1.72 -12.04 5.46
C ILE A 343 -0.83 -11.25 4.49
N GLY A 344 0.23 -11.91 4.03
CA GLY A 344 1.29 -11.39 3.19
C GLY A 344 2.61 -11.16 3.95
N ASP A 345 3.67 -10.84 3.20
CA ASP A 345 5.00 -10.62 3.79
C ASP A 345 5.02 -9.55 4.89
N ALA A 346 5.90 -9.77 5.87
CA ALA A 346 6.29 -8.82 6.90
C ALA A 346 7.09 -7.66 6.27
N ARG A 347 6.42 -6.55 5.99
CA ARG A 347 6.97 -5.34 5.34
C ARG A 347 6.57 -4.08 6.10
N THR A 348 7.43 -3.07 6.11
CA THR A 348 7.12 -1.78 6.74
C THR A 348 5.91 -1.11 6.09
N GLU A 349 5.84 -1.15 4.75
CA GLU A 349 4.73 -0.61 3.94
C GLU A 349 3.38 -1.28 4.29
N LYS A 350 3.40 -2.55 4.68
CA LYS A 350 2.21 -3.30 5.05
C LYS A 350 1.87 -3.20 6.54
N GLY A 351 2.67 -2.48 7.33
CA GLY A 351 2.37 -2.20 8.73
C GLY A 351 2.63 -3.35 9.70
N PHE A 352 3.41 -4.38 9.32
CA PHE A 352 3.73 -5.51 10.21
C PHE A 352 4.31 -5.06 11.56
N GLN A 353 5.07 -3.97 11.56
CA GLN A 353 5.67 -3.36 12.74
C GLN A 353 4.65 -2.84 13.78
N ALA A 354 3.39 -2.62 13.40
CA ALA A 354 2.35 -2.13 14.29
C ALA A 354 1.68 -3.26 15.11
N LEU A 355 1.80 -4.52 14.68
CA LEU A 355 1.11 -5.66 15.28
C LEU A 355 1.45 -5.86 16.78
N PRO A 356 2.71 -5.76 17.26
CA PRO A 356 3.01 -5.91 18.68
C PRO A 356 2.33 -4.88 19.56
N LYS A 357 2.28 -3.61 19.12
CA LYS A 357 1.60 -2.54 19.85
C LYS A 357 0.10 -2.76 19.85
N LEU A 358 -0.47 -3.16 18.71
CA LEU A 358 -1.90 -3.48 18.59
C LEU A 358 -2.30 -4.52 19.63
N ILE A 359 -1.53 -5.59 19.78
CA ILE A 359 -1.82 -6.67 20.75
C ILE A 359 -1.73 -6.13 22.18
N SER A 360 -0.64 -5.45 22.53
CA SER A 360 -0.47 -4.88 23.87
C SER A 360 -1.60 -3.89 24.23
N ASP A 361 -2.06 -3.07 23.28
CA ASP A 361 -3.19 -2.16 23.49
C ASP A 361 -4.51 -2.92 23.71
N LEU A 362 -4.73 -4.04 23.01
CA LEU A 362 -5.94 -4.85 23.14
C LEU A 362 -5.95 -5.63 24.47
N GLU A 363 -4.82 -6.16 24.90
CA GLU A 363 -4.64 -6.78 26.22
C GLU A 363 -4.93 -5.79 27.35
N ALA A 364 -4.42 -4.56 27.24
CA ALA A 364 -4.71 -3.50 28.19
C ALA A 364 -6.21 -3.13 28.26
N LYS A 365 -6.98 -3.50 27.23
CA LYS A 365 -8.43 -3.32 27.16
C LYS A 365 -9.22 -4.59 27.52
N GLY A 366 -8.55 -5.63 28.03
CA GLY A 366 -9.16 -6.87 28.50
C GLY A 366 -9.43 -7.91 27.41
N ILE A 367 -8.81 -7.79 26.23
CA ILE A 367 -8.87 -8.83 25.20
C ILE A 367 -7.74 -9.84 25.45
N ASP A 368 -8.08 -11.13 25.51
CA ASP A 368 -7.16 -12.21 25.83
C ASP A 368 -7.32 -13.42 24.89
N ALA A 369 -6.56 -14.48 25.13
CA ALA A 369 -6.56 -15.71 24.35
C ALA A 369 -7.89 -16.49 24.39
N GLY A 370 -8.79 -16.17 25.31
CA GLY A 370 -10.14 -16.75 25.34
C GLY A 370 -11.07 -16.11 24.32
N GLN A 371 -10.79 -14.87 23.93
CA GLN A 371 -11.60 -14.10 22.98
C GLN A 371 -11.04 -14.09 21.56
N VAL A 372 -9.71 -14.10 21.42
CA VAL A 372 -9.05 -13.99 20.11
C VAL A 372 -7.83 -14.90 19.99
N HIS A 373 -7.57 -15.33 18.77
CA HIS A 373 -6.36 -16.04 18.36
C HIS A 373 -5.78 -15.33 17.12
N TYR A 374 -4.49 -14.99 17.14
CA TYR A 374 -3.86 -14.25 16.05
C TYR A 374 -3.08 -15.17 15.12
N ARG A 375 -3.29 -15.03 13.81
CA ARG A 375 -2.53 -15.75 12.77
C ARG A 375 -1.80 -14.79 11.84
N PHE A 376 -0.49 -14.68 11.97
CA PHE A 376 0.29 -13.72 11.20
C PHE A 376 1.28 -14.41 10.28
N GLN A 377 1.08 -14.23 8.97
CA GLN A 377 2.12 -14.57 8.00
C GLN A 377 3.32 -13.64 8.20
N SER A 378 4.50 -14.21 8.38
CA SER A 378 5.70 -13.50 8.86
C SER A 378 6.94 -13.67 7.96
N ASN A 379 6.72 -14.08 6.70
CA ASN A 379 7.76 -14.15 5.67
C ASN A 379 8.40 -12.78 5.44
N PHE A 380 9.73 -12.72 5.35
CA PHE A 380 10.41 -11.48 4.98
C PHE A 380 10.45 -11.31 3.45
N ASN A 381 10.23 -10.08 3.00
CA ASN A 381 10.27 -9.69 1.58
C ASN A 381 11.69 -9.54 1.02
N VAL A 382 12.67 -9.40 1.90
CA VAL A 382 14.09 -9.28 1.59
C VAL A 382 14.87 -10.22 2.51
N PRO A 383 16.05 -10.72 2.11
CA PRO A 383 16.93 -11.46 3.01
C PRO A 383 17.12 -10.68 4.31
N GLU A 384 17.03 -11.38 5.44
CA GLU A 384 17.08 -10.83 6.81
C GLU A 384 15.90 -9.95 7.25
N GLY A 385 15.00 -9.56 6.35
CA GLY A 385 13.87 -8.67 6.66
C GLY A 385 14.24 -7.20 6.89
N GLU A 386 13.23 -6.34 6.80
CA GLU A 386 13.37 -4.91 7.12
C GLU A 386 13.50 -4.70 8.64
N PRO A 387 14.25 -3.69 9.13
CA PRO A 387 14.54 -3.54 10.56
C PRO A 387 13.32 -3.54 11.48
N ALA A 388 12.28 -2.77 11.15
CA ALA A 388 11.09 -2.66 12.00
C ALA A 388 10.26 -3.96 12.01
N PRO A 389 9.94 -4.59 10.86
CA PRO A 389 9.33 -5.93 10.84
C PRO A 389 10.12 -7.02 11.56
N ARG A 390 11.46 -7.00 11.51
CA ARG A 390 12.29 -7.97 12.26
C ARG A 390 12.09 -7.86 13.77
N VAL A 391 12.15 -6.64 14.31
CA VAL A 391 11.95 -6.39 15.74
C VAL A 391 10.54 -6.81 16.13
N ALA A 392 9.54 -6.48 15.32
CA ALA A 392 8.17 -6.88 15.58
C ALA A 392 8.01 -8.41 15.60
N LYS A 393 8.60 -9.14 14.64
CA LYS A 393 8.57 -10.60 14.60
C LYS A 393 9.19 -11.21 15.86
N ALA A 394 10.34 -10.68 16.32
CA ALA A 394 11.00 -11.13 17.54
C ALA A 394 10.19 -10.85 18.83
N VAL A 395 9.40 -9.78 18.85
CA VAL A 395 8.48 -9.50 19.97
C VAL A 395 7.31 -10.47 19.93
N LEU A 396 6.71 -10.68 18.76
CA LEU A 396 5.56 -11.57 18.58
C LEU A 396 5.89 -13.03 18.89
N SER A 397 7.12 -13.48 18.60
CA SER A 397 7.57 -14.85 18.90
C SER A 397 7.71 -15.16 20.39
N ASN A 398 7.59 -14.17 21.28
CA ASN A 398 7.60 -14.40 22.73
C ASN A 398 6.22 -14.78 23.28
N TYR A 399 5.16 -14.66 22.49
CA TYR A 399 3.82 -15.09 22.88
C TYR A 399 3.65 -16.60 22.65
N SER A 400 2.72 -17.21 23.39
CA SER A 400 2.36 -18.61 23.18
C SER A 400 1.69 -18.80 21.81
N GLU A 401 2.01 -19.91 21.12
CA GLU A 401 1.37 -20.29 19.85
C GLU A 401 -0.15 -20.40 19.95
N ASN A 402 -0.69 -20.75 21.12
CA ASN A 402 -2.16 -20.78 21.34
C ASN A 402 -2.81 -19.40 21.24
N TYR A 403 -2.02 -18.33 21.41
CA TYR A 403 -2.50 -16.96 21.33
C TYR A 403 -2.04 -16.25 20.05
N ILE A 404 -0.78 -16.45 19.64
CA ILE A 404 -0.21 -15.90 18.41
C ILE A 404 0.53 -16.98 17.64
N GLU A 405 -0.01 -17.34 16.48
CA GLU A 405 0.60 -18.23 15.51
C GLU A 405 1.34 -17.41 14.44
N LEU A 406 2.67 -17.55 14.38
CA LEU A 406 3.49 -16.96 13.33
C LEU A 406 3.73 -17.98 12.22
N LEU A 407 3.19 -17.71 11.04
CA LEU A 407 3.26 -18.61 9.91
C LEU A 407 4.41 -18.24 8.96
N GLU A 408 5.12 -19.23 8.47
CA GLU A 408 6.25 -19.08 7.54
C GLU A 408 6.17 -20.10 6.40
N GLY A 409 6.74 -19.74 5.25
CA GLY A 409 6.87 -20.61 4.09
C GLY A 409 6.21 -20.02 2.84
N PRO A 410 6.62 -20.48 1.65
CA PRO A 410 5.77 -20.30 0.48
C PRO A 410 4.54 -21.20 0.65
N PHE A 411 3.36 -20.60 0.78
CA PHE A 411 2.11 -21.37 0.76
C PHE A 411 1.77 -21.78 -0.66
N ASN A 412 1.30 -23.01 -0.81
CA ASN A 412 0.58 -23.40 -2.02
C ASN A 412 -0.84 -22.76 -2.03
N SER A 413 -1.56 -22.94 -3.13
CA SER A 413 -2.88 -22.33 -3.35
C SER A 413 -3.92 -22.74 -2.31
N GLU A 414 -3.95 -24.04 -1.95
CA GLU A 414 -4.91 -24.60 -1.00
C GLU A 414 -4.61 -24.16 0.43
N GLU A 415 -3.34 -24.14 0.82
CA GLU A 415 -2.88 -23.62 2.12
C GLU A 415 -3.21 -22.14 2.28
N TYR A 416 -2.93 -21.33 1.25
CA TYR A 416 -3.25 -19.90 1.26
C TYR A 416 -4.76 -19.64 1.30
N ALA A 417 -5.54 -20.37 0.50
CA ALA A 417 -6.99 -20.27 0.51
C ALA A 417 -7.56 -20.66 1.88
N SER A 418 -7.05 -21.73 2.49
CA SER A 418 -7.47 -22.16 3.84
C SER A 418 -7.15 -21.09 4.89
N LEU A 419 -5.97 -20.48 4.82
CA LEU A 419 -5.59 -19.36 5.70
C LEU A 419 -6.58 -18.19 5.61
N ILE A 420 -6.98 -17.81 4.39
CA ILE A 420 -8.01 -16.77 4.19
C ILE A 420 -9.36 -17.26 4.73
N ASN A 421 -9.83 -18.43 4.29
CA ASN A 421 -11.16 -18.95 4.58
C ASN A 421 -11.42 -19.18 6.09
N ASP A 422 -10.38 -19.49 6.85
CA ASP A 422 -10.44 -19.71 8.30
C ASP A 422 -10.31 -18.42 9.12
N SER A 423 -10.06 -17.28 8.49
CA SER A 423 -9.95 -15.99 9.17
C SER A 423 -11.32 -15.44 9.56
N ASP A 424 -11.44 -14.92 10.78
CA ASP A 424 -12.60 -14.18 11.27
C ASP A 424 -12.53 -12.69 10.99
N ILE A 425 -11.36 -12.09 11.18
CA ILE A 425 -11.09 -10.70 10.85
C ILE A 425 -9.74 -10.65 10.12
N VAL A 426 -9.64 -9.88 9.03
CA VAL A 426 -8.36 -9.65 8.34
C VAL A 426 -7.86 -8.24 8.62
N LEU A 427 -6.64 -8.16 9.17
CA LEU A 427 -5.92 -6.92 9.43
C LEU A 427 -5.11 -6.50 8.21
N ILE A 428 -5.34 -5.30 7.72
CA ILE A 428 -4.63 -4.73 6.57
C ILE A 428 -4.05 -3.37 6.99
N PRO A 429 -3.06 -3.34 7.91
CA PRO A 429 -2.60 -2.11 8.53
C PRO A 429 -1.65 -1.29 7.64
N TYR A 430 -1.97 -1.15 6.35
CA TYR A 430 -1.02 -0.71 5.33
C TYR A 430 -0.79 0.81 5.40
N ASP A 431 0.28 1.26 4.76
CA ASP A 431 0.60 2.68 4.64
C ASP A 431 -0.42 3.41 3.76
N SER A 432 -1.10 4.40 4.33
CA SER A 432 -2.21 5.10 3.65
C SER A 432 -1.76 5.98 2.48
N ASN A 433 -0.49 6.42 2.46
CA ASN A 433 0.04 7.23 1.36
C ASN A 433 0.33 6.35 0.14
N ASN A 434 0.83 5.13 0.35
CA ASN A 434 1.10 4.18 -0.72
C ASN A 434 -0.19 3.57 -1.29
N TYR A 435 -1.16 3.24 -0.43
CA TYR A 435 -2.42 2.58 -0.80
C TYR A 435 -3.59 3.54 -1.03
N TYR A 436 -3.33 4.85 -1.19
CA TYR A 436 -4.37 5.77 -1.64
C TYR A 436 -4.98 5.32 -2.96
N ALA A 437 -4.13 5.11 -3.98
CA ALA A 437 -4.58 4.66 -5.29
C ALA A 437 -4.41 3.16 -5.53
N ARG A 438 -3.44 2.50 -4.89
CA ARG A 438 -3.13 1.09 -5.15
C ARG A 438 -4.18 0.15 -4.57
N SER A 439 -4.49 -0.90 -5.33
CA SER A 439 -5.26 -2.04 -4.84
C SER A 439 -4.50 -2.81 -3.76
N SER A 440 -5.24 -3.51 -2.90
CA SER A 440 -4.72 -4.54 -2.00
C SER A 440 -5.35 -5.88 -2.38
N GLY A 441 -4.52 -6.82 -2.85
CA GLY A 441 -4.99 -8.17 -3.17
C GLY A 441 -5.64 -8.86 -1.96
N VAL A 442 -5.02 -8.73 -0.78
CA VAL A 442 -5.54 -9.31 0.47
C VAL A 442 -6.92 -8.74 0.84
N LEU A 443 -7.16 -7.45 0.61
CA LEU A 443 -8.49 -6.88 0.80
C LEU A 443 -9.49 -7.53 -0.15
N ALA A 444 -9.17 -7.53 -1.44
CA ALA A 444 -10.07 -8.03 -2.46
C ALA A 444 -10.43 -9.51 -2.23
N GLU A 445 -9.46 -10.30 -1.76
CA GLU A 445 -9.66 -11.70 -1.36
C GLU A 445 -10.53 -11.84 -0.11
N ALA A 446 -10.32 -11.02 0.93
CA ALA A 446 -11.16 -11.01 2.13
C ALA A 446 -12.62 -10.61 1.81
N LEU A 447 -12.81 -9.62 0.94
CA LEU A 447 -14.14 -9.18 0.52
C LEU A 447 -14.87 -10.24 -0.30
N VAL A 448 -14.19 -10.94 -1.22
CA VAL A 448 -14.78 -12.10 -1.94
C VAL A 448 -15.13 -13.24 -0.98
N ALA A 449 -14.27 -13.52 0.01
CA ALA A 449 -14.52 -14.56 0.99
C ALA A 449 -15.68 -14.21 1.94
N GLY A 450 -16.04 -12.92 2.06
CA GLY A 450 -17.05 -12.42 2.99
C GLY A 450 -16.52 -12.27 4.42
N ILE A 451 -15.28 -11.81 4.55
CA ILE A 451 -14.57 -11.67 5.83
C ILE A 451 -14.48 -10.18 6.21
N PRO A 452 -14.86 -9.82 7.45
CA PRO A 452 -14.65 -8.48 7.97
C PRO A 452 -13.19 -8.03 7.98
N VAL A 453 -12.96 -6.73 7.73
CA VAL A 453 -11.61 -6.18 7.57
C VAL A 453 -11.34 -4.95 8.43
N VAL A 454 -10.06 -4.76 8.80
CA VAL A 454 -9.56 -3.50 9.38
C VAL A 454 -8.58 -2.86 8.41
N VAL A 455 -8.90 -1.65 7.95
CA VAL A 455 -8.11 -0.94 6.93
C VAL A 455 -7.82 0.52 7.32
N PRO A 456 -6.73 1.12 6.84
CA PRO A 456 -6.51 2.56 6.99
C PRO A 456 -7.54 3.36 6.20
N ALA A 457 -8.09 4.40 6.83
CA ALA A 457 -8.99 5.35 6.19
C ALA A 457 -8.27 6.21 5.14
N GLY A 458 -9.03 6.71 4.16
CA GLY A 458 -8.48 7.51 3.06
C GLY A 458 -7.56 6.73 2.13
N THR A 459 -7.86 5.44 1.97
CA THR A 459 -7.21 4.55 1.00
C THR A 459 -8.24 3.96 0.06
N TRP A 460 -7.77 3.42 -1.08
CA TRP A 460 -8.64 2.61 -1.95
C TRP A 460 -9.34 1.50 -1.15
N MET A 461 -8.65 0.95 -0.14
CA MET A 461 -9.20 -0.15 0.65
C MET A 461 -10.41 0.27 1.48
N SER A 462 -10.38 1.48 2.07
CA SER A 462 -11.58 2.02 2.72
C SER A 462 -12.66 2.37 1.71
N SER A 463 -12.30 2.97 0.56
CA SER A 463 -13.28 3.40 -0.44
C SER A 463 -14.02 2.23 -1.11
N ALA A 464 -13.38 1.06 -1.18
CA ALA A 464 -13.95 -0.19 -1.69
C ALA A 464 -15.25 -0.62 -1.02
N PHE A 465 -15.57 -0.15 0.20
CA PHE A 465 -16.85 -0.44 0.87
C PHE A 465 -17.49 0.79 1.53
N THR A 466 -16.98 2.00 1.28
CA THR A 466 -17.50 3.23 1.88
C THR A 466 -18.98 3.46 1.56
N GLN A 467 -19.43 3.14 0.34
CA GLN A 467 -20.83 3.36 -0.05
C GLN A 467 -21.80 2.58 0.85
N GLU A 468 -21.47 1.34 1.22
CA GLU A 468 -22.33 0.54 2.10
C GLU A 468 -22.34 1.06 3.54
N VAL A 469 -21.18 1.54 4.03
CA VAL A 469 -21.09 2.22 5.33
C VAL A 469 -21.95 3.48 5.33
N GLN A 470 -21.90 4.29 4.26
CA GLN A 470 -22.72 5.49 4.12
C GLN A 470 -24.21 5.18 4.06
N ASN A 471 -24.62 4.13 3.35
CA ASN A 471 -26.01 3.67 3.28
C ASN A 471 -26.53 3.25 4.67
N TYR A 472 -25.72 2.47 5.40
CA TYR A 472 -26.02 2.04 6.76
C TYR A 472 -26.17 3.23 7.72
N LEU A 473 -25.17 4.13 7.77
CA LEU A 473 -25.21 5.29 8.67
C LEU A 473 -26.34 6.27 8.31
N LYS A 474 -26.65 6.45 7.03
CA LYS A 474 -27.80 7.23 6.58
C LYS A 474 -29.12 6.65 7.08
N LYS A 475 -29.27 5.32 7.09
CA LYS A 475 -30.44 4.64 7.64
C LYS A 475 -30.56 4.93 9.14
N GLN A 476 -29.48 4.75 9.90
CA GLN A 476 -29.43 5.05 11.33
C GLN A 476 -29.75 6.53 11.63
N PHE A 477 -29.22 7.46 10.82
CA PHE A 477 -29.51 8.89 10.95
C PHE A 477 -31.00 9.21 10.72
N LYS A 478 -31.65 8.54 9.77
CA LYS A 478 -33.08 8.75 9.49
C LYS A 478 -33.97 8.18 10.59
N GLU A 479 -33.59 7.04 11.15
CA GLU A 479 -34.33 6.37 12.23
C GLU A 479 -34.16 7.08 13.59
N SER A 480 -33.07 7.83 13.78
CA SER A 480 -32.89 8.66 14.96
C SER A 480 -33.91 9.81 15.05
N LEU A 481 -34.62 9.85 16.17
CA LEU A 481 -35.64 10.85 16.52
C LEU A 481 -35.07 12.03 17.34
N ILE A 482 -33.85 11.92 17.87
CA ILE A 482 -33.28 12.89 18.81
C ILE A 482 -32.36 13.85 18.05
N ASN A 483 -32.88 15.01 17.67
CA ASN A 483 -32.08 16.10 17.12
C ASN A 483 -31.36 16.83 18.25
N LEU A 484 -30.02 16.90 18.18
CA LEU A 484 -29.22 17.54 19.23
C LEU A 484 -28.78 18.95 18.83
N ASN A 485 -28.31 19.13 17.59
CA ASN A 485 -27.94 20.45 17.09
C ASN A 485 -27.84 20.49 15.55
N SER A 486 -27.87 21.68 14.96
CA SER A 486 -27.56 21.94 13.55
C SER A 486 -26.85 23.29 13.39
N SER A 487 -25.84 23.37 12.53
CA SER A 487 -25.10 24.62 12.29
C SER A 487 -24.89 24.87 10.79
N LEU A 488 -25.37 26.04 10.33
CA LEU A 488 -25.14 26.57 8.99
C LEU A 488 -23.77 27.26 8.96
N ASN A 489 -22.90 26.86 8.03
CA ASN A 489 -21.50 27.31 7.92
C ASN A 489 -20.62 26.93 9.13
N PHE A 490 -20.07 25.72 9.08
CA PHE A 490 -19.31 25.09 10.15
C PHE A 490 -17.80 25.39 10.09
N PRO A 491 -17.17 25.68 11.24
CA PRO A 491 -15.91 25.00 11.57
C PRO A 491 -15.96 24.24 12.92
N SER A 492 -16.95 24.53 13.77
CA SER A 492 -17.24 23.75 14.99
C SER A 492 -18.73 23.80 15.39
N ILE A 493 -19.22 22.79 16.11
CA ILE A 493 -20.53 22.74 16.75
C ILE A 493 -20.41 22.24 18.19
N ASP A 494 -21.11 22.90 19.09
CA ASP A 494 -21.22 22.46 20.48
C ASP A 494 -22.50 21.64 20.66
N VAL A 495 -22.41 20.47 21.26
CA VAL A 495 -23.49 19.51 21.41
C VAL A 495 -23.52 19.02 22.85
N CYS A 496 -24.62 19.21 23.56
CA CYS A 496 -24.79 18.62 24.87
C CYS A 496 -25.50 17.26 24.74
N VAL A 497 -24.83 16.22 25.22
CA VAL A 497 -25.22 14.83 25.04
C VAL A 497 -25.84 14.31 26.33
N PRO A 498 -27.15 13.96 26.32
CA PRO A 498 -27.83 13.36 27.45
C PRO A 498 -27.27 11.99 27.82
N LYS A 499 -27.47 11.56 29.08
CA LYS A 499 -26.99 10.27 29.61
C LYS A 499 -27.52 9.04 28.84
N GLN A 500 -28.69 9.15 28.24
CA GLN A 500 -29.32 8.06 27.49
C GLN A 500 -28.74 7.86 26.08
N ILE A 501 -27.91 8.79 25.58
CA ILE A 501 -27.34 8.71 24.24
C ILE A 501 -26.01 7.97 24.28
N SER A 502 -25.90 6.89 23.51
CA SER A 502 -24.67 6.10 23.35
C SER A 502 -23.87 6.50 22.10
N ASN A 503 -24.54 6.94 21.04
CA ASN A 503 -23.89 7.35 19.79
C ASN A 503 -24.41 8.71 19.29
N LEU A 504 -23.51 9.46 18.67
CA LEU A 504 -23.84 10.63 17.86
C LEU A 504 -23.69 10.26 16.40
N ILE A 505 -24.71 10.53 15.58
CA ILE A 505 -24.57 10.47 14.12
C ILE A 505 -24.64 11.87 13.56
N LEU A 506 -23.68 12.18 12.69
CA LEU A 506 -23.56 13.44 12.01
C LEU A 506 -23.91 13.28 10.54
N GLU A 507 -24.67 14.23 10.01
CA GLU A 507 -24.82 14.48 8.57
C GLU A 507 -24.03 15.74 8.22
N LEU A 508 -23.04 15.60 7.34
CA LEU A 508 -22.24 16.69 6.78
C LEU A 508 -22.72 16.97 5.36
N GLU A 509 -23.28 18.15 5.13
CA GLU A 509 -23.69 18.62 3.80
C GLU A 509 -22.60 19.50 3.19
N TRP A 510 -22.19 19.19 1.95
CA TRP A 510 -21.09 19.85 1.24
C TRP A 510 -21.61 20.76 0.13
N ASN A 511 -21.02 21.94 -0.04
CA ASN A 511 -21.26 22.80 -1.21
C ASN A 511 -20.48 22.34 -2.44
N TYR A 512 -19.22 21.92 -2.23
CA TYR A 512 -18.29 21.54 -3.29
C TYR A 512 -17.42 20.35 -2.83
N PRO A 513 -17.95 19.12 -2.83
CA PRO A 513 -17.14 17.94 -2.56
C PRO A 513 -15.91 17.91 -3.48
N SER A 514 -14.72 17.68 -2.92
CA SER A 514 -13.47 17.61 -3.68
C SER A 514 -12.75 16.30 -3.42
N GLU A 515 -12.43 15.57 -4.49
CA GLU A 515 -11.76 14.27 -4.40
C GLU A 515 -10.37 14.39 -3.79
N GLY A 516 -10.01 13.42 -2.94
CA GLY A 516 -8.72 13.38 -2.25
C GLY A 516 -8.62 14.28 -1.01
N MET A 517 -9.65 15.10 -0.73
CA MET A 517 -9.74 15.83 0.53
C MET A 517 -10.18 14.93 1.67
N GLN A 518 -9.60 15.18 2.84
CA GLN A 518 -9.95 14.50 4.08
C GLN A 518 -10.57 15.52 5.03
N CYS A 519 -11.74 15.17 5.57
CA CYS A 519 -12.24 15.82 6.76
C CYS A 519 -11.66 15.10 7.98
N HIS A 520 -11.06 15.82 8.92
CA HIS A 520 -10.66 15.29 10.22
C HIS A 520 -11.61 15.82 11.27
N LEU A 521 -12.32 14.92 11.92
CA LEU A 521 -13.22 15.27 13.00
C LEU A 521 -12.45 15.21 14.34
N GLN A 522 -12.46 16.31 15.08
CA GLN A 522 -11.91 16.40 16.42
C GLN A 522 -13.06 16.61 17.41
N VAL A 523 -13.15 15.71 18.39
CA VAL A 523 -14.15 15.78 19.46
C VAL A 523 -13.45 16.14 20.75
N GLN A 524 -13.93 17.18 21.40
CA GLN A 524 -13.49 17.57 22.73
C GLN A 524 -14.68 17.52 23.67
N ARG A 525 -14.49 17.00 24.88
CA ARG A 525 -15.52 17.01 25.91
C ARG A 525 -15.16 18.04 26.96
N GLN A 526 -16.16 18.79 27.40
CA GLN A 526 -16.02 19.70 28.53
C GLN A 526 -15.98 18.89 29.82
N VAL A 527 -14.89 19.01 30.57
CA VAL A 527 -14.72 18.37 31.88
C VAL A 527 -14.62 19.47 32.93
N ARG A 528 -15.36 19.28 34.02
CA ARG A 528 -15.20 20.08 35.25
C ARG A 528 -14.30 19.30 36.20
N PRO A 529 -13.14 19.83 36.61
CA PRO A 529 -12.36 19.26 37.70
C PRO A 529 -13.22 19.22 38.97
N SER A 530 -13.00 18.24 39.86
CA SER A 530 -13.73 18.13 41.12
C SER A 530 -13.41 19.30 42.06
N ASP A 531 -14.47 20.00 42.49
CA ASP A 531 -14.72 20.85 43.65
C ASP A 531 -13.81 22.03 44.07
N GLU A 532 -12.69 22.35 43.40
CA GLU A 532 -11.92 23.58 43.76
C GLU A 532 -11.63 24.57 42.62
N ASP A 533 -11.78 24.17 41.35
CA ASP A 533 -11.57 25.07 40.20
C ASP A 533 -12.87 25.37 39.44
N GLN A 534 -13.31 26.64 39.44
CA GLN A 534 -14.47 27.11 38.67
C GLN A 534 -14.23 27.17 37.15
N GLN A 535 -13.03 26.81 36.68
CA GLN A 535 -12.70 26.83 35.25
C GLN A 535 -13.05 25.50 34.59
N CYS A 536 -13.88 25.58 33.54
CA CYS A 536 -14.15 24.44 32.67
C CYS A 536 -13.03 24.29 31.64
N PHE A 537 -12.56 23.06 31.43
CA PHE A 537 -11.56 22.75 30.42
C PHE A 537 -12.13 21.81 29.35
N TRP A 538 -11.68 21.97 28.12
CA TRP A 538 -11.95 21.03 27.03
C TRP A 538 -10.83 19.99 26.99
N ILE A 539 -11.18 18.73 27.13
CA ILE A 539 -10.24 17.61 27.02
C ILE A 539 -10.57 16.88 25.71
N ASP A 540 -9.55 16.50 24.93
CA ASP A 540 -9.75 15.66 23.75
C ASP A 540 -10.38 14.33 24.19
N SER A 541 -11.68 14.18 23.94
CA SER A 541 -12.34 12.90 24.06
C SER A 541 -11.91 12.08 22.86
N ASN A 542 -11.21 10.94 23.08
CA ASN A 542 -10.84 9.94 22.07
C ASN A 542 -11.04 10.44 20.64
N SER A 543 -10.05 11.11 20.07
CA SER A 543 -10.19 11.78 18.78
C SER A 543 -10.50 10.78 17.69
N ASP A 544 -11.80 10.58 17.43
CA ASP A 544 -12.32 9.79 16.32
C ASP A 544 -12.08 10.60 15.06
N THR A 545 -10.83 10.55 14.59
CA THR A 545 -10.44 11.14 13.33
C THR A 545 -10.99 10.26 12.22
N LEU A 546 -12.24 10.52 11.86
CA LEU A 546 -12.89 9.91 10.70
C LEU A 546 -12.45 10.65 9.46
N VAL A 547 -11.70 10.00 8.56
CA VAL A 547 -11.46 10.54 7.23
C VAL A 547 -12.70 10.33 6.40
N LEU A 548 -13.36 11.42 6.08
CA LEU A 548 -14.46 11.43 5.13
C LEU A 548 -13.93 11.94 3.81
N GLU A 549 -13.92 11.07 2.82
CA GLU A 549 -13.82 11.50 1.42
C GLU A 549 -15.22 11.98 1.00
N PRO A 550 -15.36 13.24 0.56
CA PRO A 550 -16.66 13.75 0.16
C PRO A 550 -17.03 13.17 -1.21
N ILE A 551 -17.55 11.94 -1.20
CA ILE A 551 -17.97 11.19 -2.40
C ILE A 551 -19.39 11.61 -2.83
N ALA A 552 -20.12 12.29 -1.95
CA ALA A 552 -21.48 12.76 -2.16
C ALA A 552 -21.71 14.12 -1.47
N ASP A 553 -22.80 14.79 -1.84
CA ASP A 553 -23.24 16.05 -1.23
C ASP A 553 -23.53 15.90 0.27
N LYS A 554 -23.87 14.69 0.73
CA LYS A 554 -24.12 14.37 2.13
C LYS A 554 -23.29 13.17 2.56
N VAL A 555 -22.55 13.34 3.64
CA VAL A 555 -21.72 12.30 4.24
C VAL A 555 -22.12 12.09 5.68
N TYR A 556 -22.21 10.83 6.10
CA TYR A 556 -22.61 10.42 7.44
C TYR A 556 -21.42 9.83 8.21
N CYS A 557 -21.32 10.15 9.49
CA CYS A 557 -20.34 9.54 10.39
C CYS A 557 -20.94 9.29 11.79
N CYS A 558 -20.38 8.32 12.50
CA CYS A 558 -20.82 7.95 13.84
C CYS A 558 -19.68 8.13 14.84
N ILE A 559 -19.99 8.73 15.99
CA ILE A 559 -19.07 8.97 17.11
C ILE A 559 -19.68 8.28 18.34
N ARG A 560 -18.86 7.59 19.13
CA ARG A 560 -19.29 7.01 20.40
C ARG A 560 -19.28 8.08 21.50
N SER A 561 -20.40 8.27 22.18
CA SER A 561 -20.47 9.09 23.40
C SER A 561 -20.29 8.17 24.60
N ASN A 562 -19.07 8.14 25.14
CA ASN A 562 -18.78 7.28 26.29
C ASN A 562 -19.33 7.86 27.61
N GLU A 563 -19.66 9.15 27.67
CA GLU A 563 -20.13 9.80 28.88
C GLU A 563 -21.04 11.01 28.60
N PRO A 564 -22.05 11.31 29.44
CA PRO A 564 -22.85 12.53 29.29
C PRO A 564 -22.00 13.79 29.45
N GLY A 565 -22.38 14.86 28.76
CA GLY A 565 -21.72 16.16 28.87
C GLY A 565 -21.84 17.00 27.61
N CYS A 566 -21.24 18.20 27.63
CA CYS A 566 -21.14 19.03 26.45
C CYS A 566 -19.85 18.73 25.68
N TYR A 567 -20.00 18.55 24.38
CA TYR A 567 -18.98 18.18 23.44
C TYR A 567 -18.81 19.30 22.41
N LYS A 568 -17.57 19.63 22.09
CA LYS A 568 -17.22 20.49 20.97
C LYS A 568 -16.70 19.60 19.86
N ILE A 569 -17.44 19.57 18.75
CA ILE A 569 -17.04 18.85 17.56
C ILE A 569 -16.47 19.88 16.59
N SER A 570 -15.21 19.73 16.20
CA SER A 570 -14.52 20.61 15.25
C SER A 570 -14.12 19.81 14.01
N LEU A 571 -14.18 20.44 12.84
CA LEU A 571 -13.87 19.81 11.56
C LEU A 571 -12.66 20.50 10.95
N ASN A 572 -11.67 19.67 10.66
CA ASN A 572 -10.38 20.10 10.15
C ASN A 572 -10.20 19.51 8.76
N LEU A 573 -10.35 20.32 7.71
CA LEU A 573 -10.08 19.87 6.34
C LEU A 573 -8.57 19.83 6.08
N ASN A 574 -8.09 18.76 5.45
CA ASN A 574 -6.69 18.57 5.08
C ASN A 574 -6.59 17.88 3.72
N ASP A 575 -5.55 18.20 2.95
CA ASP A 575 -5.22 17.55 1.68
C ASP A 575 -4.07 16.52 1.81
N SER A 576 -3.75 16.10 3.04
CA SER A 576 -2.62 15.28 3.46
C SER A 576 -1.22 15.88 3.26
N THR A 577 -1.11 17.10 2.69
CA THR A 577 0.16 17.80 2.46
C THR A 577 0.24 19.23 3.03
N ARG A 578 -0.90 19.84 3.40
CA ARG A 578 -1.00 21.21 3.93
C ARG A 578 -1.86 21.28 5.18
N SER A 579 -1.44 22.05 6.19
CA SER A 579 -2.35 22.44 7.29
C SER A 579 -3.07 23.75 6.94
N PHE A 580 -4.31 23.87 7.45
CA PHE A 580 -5.29 24.97 7.46
C PHE A 580 -5.09 26.28 6.70
N ASN A 581 -3.89 26.85 6.63
CA ASN A 581 -3.70 28.25 6.24
C ASN A 581 -3.79 28.51 4.73
N ASP A 582 -3.88 27.48 3.89
CA ASP A 582 -4.01 27.61 2.42
C ASP A 582 -5.43 27.27 1.89
N ILE A 583 -6.40 26.97 2.77
CA ILE A 583 -7.72 26.43 2.40
C ILE A 583 -8.62 27.45 1.69
N ASP A 584 -8.33 28.76 1.78
CA ASP A 584 -9.03 29.78 0.98
C ASP A 584 -8.89 29.55 -0.54
N GLN A 585 -7.94 28.70 -0.99
CA GLN A 585 -7.78 28.30 -2.39
C GLN A 585 -8.53 27.01 -2.77
N LEU A 586 -9.03 26.23 -1.81
CA LEU A 586 -9.81 25.01 -2.05
C LEU A 586 -11.29 25.33 -1.91
N LYS A 587 -12.06 25.19 -2.99
CA LYS A 587 -13.51 25.47 -3.01
C LYS A 587 -14.35 24.59 -2.07
N ALA A 588 -13.78 23.58 -1.42
CA ALA A 588 -14.53 22.66 -0.57
C ALA A 588 -15.00 23.33 0.72
N GLN A 589 -16.32 23.43 0.86
CA GLN A 589 -16.97 24.07 2.00
C GLN A 589 -18.10 23.18 2.54
N ILE A 590 -18.15 23.02 3.86
CA ILE A 590 -19.26 22.38 4.55
C ILE A 590 -20.37 23.41 4.72
N LYS A 591 -21.51 23.12 4.10
CA LYS A 591 -22.70 23.96 4.10
C LYS A 591 -23.44 23.87 5.43
N ASN A 592 -23.63 22.65 5.91
CA ASN A 592 -24.42 22.38 7.11
C ASN A 592 -23.90 21.12 7.81
N VAL A 593 -23.99 21.13 9.14
CA VAL A 593 -23.75 19.93 9.96
C VAL A 593 -24.97 19.73 10.84
N THR A 594 -25.56 18.53 10.78
CA THR A 594 -26.67 18.13 11.64
C THR A 594 -26.22 16.98 12.53
N VAL A 595 -26.46 17.10 13.84
CA VAL A 595 -26.07 16.09 14.83
C VAL A 595 -27.32 15.51 15.49
N LYS A 596 -27.41 14.18 15.46
CA LYS A 596 -28.48 13.42 16.10
C LYS A 596 -27.92 12.43 17.12
N GLY A 597 -28.71 12.13 18.15
CA GLY A 597 -28.37 11.14 19.19
C GLY A 597 -29.06 9.80 18.95
N ILE A 598 -28.38 8.71 19.30
CA ILE A 598 -28.93 7.35 19.31
C ILE A 598 -28.73 6.75 20.70
N GLU A 599 -29.79 6.16 21.24
CA GLU A 599 -29.79 5.60 22.59
C GLU A 599 -29.07 4.25 22.67
N THR A 600 -29.22 3.42 21.65
CA THR A 600 -28.58 2.10 21.56
C THR A 600 -27.17 2.19 21.00
N GLU A 601 -26.23 1.42 21.55
CA GLU A 601 -24.90 1.30 20.94
C GLU A 601 -25.04 0.67 19.55
N ILE A 602 -24.54 1.39 18.53
CA ILE A 602 -24.51 0.90 17.15
C ILE A 602 -23.07 0.73 16.65
N PRO A 603 -22.83 -0.24 15.76
CA PRO A 603 -21.58 -0.34 15.01
C PRO A 603 -21.32 0.90 14.16
N SER A 604 -20.06 1.27 14.00
CA SER A 604 -19.59 2.40 13.19
C SER A 604 -19.53 2.11 11.68
N GLY A 605 -19.56 0.84 11.28
CA GLY A 605 -19.55 0.37 9.89
C GLY A 605 -20.40 -0.88 9.70
N VAL A 606 -20.29 -1.52 8.53
CA VAL A 606 -21.08 -2.72 8.18
C VAL A 606 -20.26 -3.86 7.58
N ILE A 607 -19.16 -3.58 6.89
CA ILE A 607 -18.28 -4.61 6.28
C ILE A 607 -16.95 -4.70 7.00
N GLY A 608 -16.38 -3.55 7.35
CA GLY A 608 -15.12 -3.45 8.06
C GLY A 608 -15.01 -2.13 8.81
N ALA A 609 -14.00 -2.04 9.65
CA ALA A 609 -13.68 -0.84 10.41
C ALA A 609 -12.48 -0.12 9.81
N THR A 610 -12.51 1.20 9.86
CA THR A 610 -11.43 2.05 9.35
C THR A 610 -10.72 2.79 10.48
N TYR A 611 -9.40 2.94 10.39
CA TYR A 611 -8.62 3.77 11.30
C TYR A 611 -7.81 4.82 10.54
N TYR A 612 -7.67 6.03 11.07
CA TYR A 612 -6.83 7.06 10.43
C TYR A 612 -5.37 6.98 10.89
N ASN A 613 -5.14 6.90 12.20
CA ASN A 613 -3.82 6.84 12.79
C ASN A 613 -3.47 5.40 13.14
N ILE A 614 -2.32 4.91 12.68
CA ILE A 614 -1.86 3.55 12.96
C ILE A 614 -1.78 3.23 14.46
N ASN A 615 -1.57 4.23 15.32
CA ASN A 615 -1.57 4.04 16.78
C ASN A 615 -2.95 3.76 17.37
N ARG A 616 -4.02 3.94 16.59
CA ARG A 616 -5.43 3.74 16.97
C ARG A 616 -6.04 2.51 16.28
N VAL A 617 -5.24 1.71 15.56
CA VAL A 617 -5.72 0.47 14.92
C VAL A 617 -6.39 -0.48 15.91
N SER A 618 -5.92 -0.52 17.17
CA SER A 618 -6.50 -1.35 18.23
C SER A 618 -7.94 -0.96 18.59
N ASP A 619 -8.34 0.30 18.41
CA ASP A 619 -9.73 0.73 18.62
C ASP A 619 -10.66 0.15 17.55
N SER A 620 -10.23 0.19 16.28
CA SER A 620 -11.01 -0.38 15.17
C SER A 620 -11.07 -1.91 15.21
N VAL A 621 -10.02 -2.58 15.70
CA VAL A 621 -10.07 -4.04 15.93
C VAL A 621 -11.05 -4.37 17.05
N ARG A 622 -11.01 -3.64 18.17
CA ARG A 622 -11.95 -3.86 19.28
C ARG A 622 -13.40 -3.60 18.89
N GLU A 623 -13.65 -2.57 18.10
CA GLU A 623 -14.95 -2.29 17.47
C GLU A 623 -15.50 -3.53 16.75
N LEU A 624 -14.68 -4.16 15.90
CA LEU A 624 -15.06 -5.36 15.17
C LEU A 624 -15.27 -6.57 16.08
N ILE A 625 -14.43 -6.76 17.11
CA ILE A 625 -14.60 -7.86 18.08
C ILE A 625 -15.95 -7.71 18.80
N ASN A 626 -16.24 -6.52 19.30
CA ASN A 626 -17.45 -6.25 20.08
C ASN A 626 -18.74 -6.38 19.25
N HIS A 627 -18.65 -6.11 17.95
CA HIS A 627 -19.79 -6.10 17.02
C HIS A 627 -19.65 -7.16 15.92
N TYR A 628 -18.90 -8.22 16.16
CA TYR A 628 -18.54 -9.22 15.14
C TYR A 628 -19.75 -9.80 14.38
N PRO A 629 -20.88 -10.18 15.02
CA PRO A 629 -22.03 -10.72 14.31
C PRO A 629 -22.55 -9.78 13.21
N HIS A 630 -22.61 -8.47 13.51
CA HIS A 630 -23.06 -7.44 12.56
C HIS A 630 -22.11 -7.28 11.38
N TYR A 631 -20.80 -7.19 11.64
CA TYR A 631 -19.81 -7.06 10.58
C TYR A 631 -19.73 -8.33 9.71
N LEU A 632 -19.89 -9.52 10.31
CA LEU A 632 -19.93 -10.78 9.59
C LEU A 632 -21.13 -10.83 8.63
N GLU A 633 -22.33 -10.49 9.10
CA GLU A 633 -23.53 -10.44 8.26
C GLU A 633 -23.36 -9.46 7.09
N GLY A 634 -22.84 -8.27 7.37
CA GLY A 634 -22.59 -7.27 6.35
C GLY A 634 -21.54 -7.70 5.33
N ALA A 635 -20.44 -8.31 5.77
CA ALA A 635 -19.40 -8.84 4.88
C ALA A 635 -19.93 -10.00 4.00
N LEU A 636 -20.72 -10.93 4.57
CA LEU A 636 -21.32 -12.04 3.83
C LEU A 636 -22.34 -11.55 2.79
N THR A 637 -23.09 -10.49 3.09
CA THR A 637 -24.01 -9.86 2.14
C THR A 637 -23.24 -9.15 1.03
N TYR A 638 -22.20 -8.39 1.39
CA TYR A 638 -21.43 -7.60 0.45
C TYR A 638 -20.63 -8.46 -0.55
N LYS A 639 -20.18 -9.65 -0.14
CA LYS A 639 -19.35 -10.51 -0.98
C LYS A 639 -19.97 -10.82 -2.34
N GLN A 640 -21.30 -10.95 -2.42
CA GLN A 640 -21.99 -11.26 -3.67
C GLN A 640 -21.88 -10.10 -4.66
N LYS A 641 -22.10 -8.87 -4.17
CA LYS A 641 -21.91 -7.65 -4.95
C LYS A 641 -20.46 -7.51 -5.38
N TRP A 642 -19.52 -7.68 -4.45
CA TRP A 642 -18.10 -7.59 -4.72
C TRP A 642 -17.65 -8.63 -5.77
N TYR A 643 -18.10 -9.88 -5.69
CA TYR A 643 -17.74 -10.93 -6.66
C TYR A 643 -18.36 -10.70 -8.05
N ALA A 644 -19.59 -10.15 -8.11
CA ALA A 644 -20.21 -9.78 -9.39
C ALA A 644 -19.40 -8.71 -10.13
N GLU A 645 -18.82 -7.75 -9.39
CA GLU A 645 -17.95 -6.71 -9.94
C GLU A 645 -16.52 -7.22 -10.19
N HIS A 646 -15.98 -8.03 -9.28
CA HIS A 646 -14.60 -8.50 -9.24
C HIS A 646 -14.49 -10.03 -9.31
N SER A 647 -14.49 -10.55 -10.55
CA SER A 647 -14.28 -11.96 -10.86
C SER A 647 -13.35 -12.13 -12.06
N ALA A 648 -12.71 -13.30 -12.15
CA ALA A 648 -11.89 -13.65 -13.31
C ALA A 648 -12.73 -13.72 -14.60
N GLU A 649 -13.97 -14.20 -14.49
CA GLU A 649 -14.94 -14.27 -15.57
C GLU A 649 -15.27 -12.89 -16.14
N ASN A 650 -15.57 -11.91 -15.27
CA ASN A 650 -15.84 -10.53 -15.69
C ASN A 650 -14.59 -9.88 -16.31
N LEU A 651 -13.41 -10.09 -15.72
CA LEU A 651 -12.14 -9.60 -16.27
C LEU A 651 -11.96 -10.10 -17.71
N VAL A 652 -12.01 -11.41 -17.92
CA VAL A 652 -11.79 -12.02 -19.23
C VAL A 652 -12.86 -11.56 -20.22
N HIS A 653 -14.13 -11.52 -19.82
CA HIS A 653 -15.21 -11.01 -20.65
C HIS A 653 -14.91 -9.59 -21.15
N GLN A 654 -14.50 -8.68 -20.27
CA GLN A 654 -14.16 -7.30 -20.64
C GLN A 654 -12.98 -7.23 -21.61
N LEU A 655 -11.92 -8.01 -21.38
CA LEU A 655 -10.77 -8.06 -22.29
C LEU A 655 -11.20 -8.52 -23.68
N VAL A 656 -11.93 -9.64 -23.75
CA VAL A 656 -12.37 -10.27 -25.01
C VAL A 656 -13.35 -9.37 -25.78
N SER A 657 -14.30 -8.73 -25.08
CA SER A 657 -15.29 -7.84 -25.69
C SER A 657 -14.64 -6.57 -26.26
N GLN A 658 -13.66 -6.00 -25.55
CA GLN A 658 -12.94 -4.81 -26.02
C GLN A 658 -12.19 -5.11 -27.33
N SER A 659 -11.51 -6.25 -27.42
CA SER A 659 -10.84 -6.65 -28.66
C SER A 659 -11.80 -6.88 -29.84
N GLN A 660 -13.08 -7.21 -29.57
CA GLN A 660 -14.08 -7.46 -30.62
C GLN A 660 -14.69 -6.17 -31.17
N ASN A 661 -14.88 -5.16 -30.33
CA ASN A 661 -15.47 -3.89 -30.73
C ASN A 661 -14.53 -3.05 -31.61
N GLY A 662 -13.23 -3.33 -31.60
CA GLY A 662 -12.25 -2.63 -32.43
C GLY A 662 -11.95 -1.19 -32.00
N ASP A 663 -12.51 -0.74 -30.87
CA ASP A 663 -12.30 0.58 -30.26
C ASP A 663 -10.92 0.67 -29.54
N GLY A 664 -9.89 0.14 -30.19
CA GLY A 664 -8.51 0.22 -29.72
C GLY A 664 -8.00 1.64 -29.87
N LEU A 665 -8.02 2.38 -28.74
CA LEU A 665 -7.38 3.67 -28.40
C LEU A 665 -8.29 4.89 -28.24
#